data_AF-A0A8H3AM23-F1
#
_entry.id   AF-A0A8H3AM23-F1
#
_cell.length_a   1.000
_cell.length_b   1.000
_cell.length_c   1.000
_cell.angle_alpha   90.00
_cell.angle_beta   90.00
_cell.angle_gamma   90.00
#
_symmetry.space_group_name_H-M   'P 1'
#
loop_
_entity.id
_entity.type
_entity.pdbx_description
1 polymer ?
#
loop_
_entity_poly.entity_id
_entity_poly.type
_entity_poly.pdbx_seq_one_letter_code
_entity_poly.pdbx_strand_id
1 'polypeptide(L)'
;MEATSLPSKVTPRMLKRKHKAIASSPKKRNRSETVNDITNSGSDISDDDIGWRPVSRPAGAMLGGGLDDDGGLLTMEEIDDVDVEYVETETGGRIAKLKKRERSAGRKQANKHRTDQDYTKSPLTTVTTDVVFDKSLLPEWSSMSLHPIISHSLLALSFTKPTPIQKAALPVAQEGRDVVGVAETGSGKTLAYSLPILQYILSKSTPNSTRSLAALILAPTRELALQVCEHLKAVVSAGVGSSKGKVPRVSVAAIIGGLSLQKQRRVIERGADIIVATPGRLWDVLGEDNELARQIRNARFLVLDEADRMVETGHFHELDNIVKLTTRQKEPEEPDDMADDPVFAEAMAAAVDSAPANDQMQTFVFSATLSKELQTNLSRRSGRRKNKDKASSTLDDLLMKLDFRDPNPTIVDLSPEYGKVSTLIESRIECISGDKDFYLYYFLLRYPGRSLVFVSSIDGIRRLTPIMELLQLKVFPLHSQLQQRQRLKNLDRFKSTPSAVLIATDVAARGLDIPSVDHVIHYQLPRTADAYVHRNGRTARAQREGFSLLLIAPNERGIMKGLMDSLKRTEPITELPVEHDILDRLKQRVQLARQIDIAQHKVKKDNHEKNWLKETAEALEIELDSDMEARNEESHQAKKKFAKLQKLKLELKELLSEPLVARGISRRYITSGSRSIADDLVNARNHQKMLGVPNVSAGQDVVISKYFAMANNEVLDDGRVKSRVANYTAFWDGDSAKDGDVHKANRVENYKDVINGYYDGATELYEYGWAQSFHFSRFYKGEAFLQSLARHEHYLASMMNLKPGMRVLDVGCGVGGPAREIARFADVNITGLNNNDFQIGRARKYTEKAGLSDQLQFVKGDFMKLSEQFGENSFDAVYAIEATVHAPTWEGVYGEIKKVLKPGGIFGVYEWCMTDAWDPSNPEHKDIAHGIEVGDGIPEMRTIKQARQALKNVGFEILHEEDLADRPDPIPWYYPLEGDIWKAQTAWDYITVWRMSWSGKVVTQTTVRLLEMLGLVPKGTFDVGEALKTAADALVRGGQQKLFTPMYLVVSRKPE
;
A
#
# COMPACT_ATOMS: atom_id res chain seq x y z
N MET A 1 10.71 -81.02 7.44
CA MET A 1 9.91 -79.84 7.06
C MET A 1 10.41 -78.66 7.88
N GLU A 2 11.64 -78.16 7.65
CA GLU A 2 12.15 -77.41 6.48
C GLU A 2 11.49 -76.04 6.30
N ALA A 3 12.21 -74.92 6.08
CA ALA A 3 13.62 -74.60 6.39
C ALA A 3 13.83 -73.06 6.38
N THR A 4 14.51 -72.52 7.39
CA THR A 4 15.42 -71.33 7.40
C THR A 4 15.20 -70.18 6.36
N SER A 5 14.77 -68.97 6.73
CA SER A 5 15.42 -67.89 7.54
C SER A 5 16.54 -67.07 6.84
N LEU A 6 16.38 -65.74 6.75
CA LEU A 6 17.45 -64.77 6.46
C LEU A 6 17.22 -63.40 7.18
N PRO A 7 18.24 -62.76 7.78
CA PRO A 7 18.05 -61.52 8.57
C PRO A 7 18.87 -60.27 8.13
N SER A 8 18.38 -59.10 8.53
CA SER A 8 19.08 -57.89 9.02
C SER A 8 20.34 -57.26 8.36
N LYS A 9 20.28 -55.91 8.27
CA LYS A 9 21.31 -54.90 8.66
C LYS A 9 22.44 -54.46 7.68
N VAL A 10 22.71 -53.14 7.76
CA VAL A 10 24.03 -52.41 7.65
C VAL A 10 24.53 -51.86 6.29
N THR A 11 24.50 -50.52 6.16
CA THR A 11 25.39 -49.54 5.45
C THR A 11 25.84 -49.75 3.98
N PRO A 12 26.36 -48.69 3.33
CA PRO A 12 27.81 -48.69 3.09
C PRO A 12 28.52 -47.32 3.21
N ARG A 13 29.85 -47.37 3.30
CA ARG A 13 30.79 -46.23 3.30
C ARG A 13 31.89 -46.51 2.26
N MET A 14 32.15 -45.54 1.37
CA MET A 14 33.36 -45.32 0.53
C MET A 14 34.15 -46.53 -0.04
N LEU A 15 34.43 -46.54 -1.36
CA LEU A 15 35.82 -46.55 -1.89
C LEU A 15 35.96 -46.37 -3.43
N LYS A 16 36.84 -45.42 -3.79
CA LYS A 16 37.79 -45.30 -4.93
C LYS A 16 37.78 -46.32 -6.12
N ARG A 17 37.93 -45.74 -7.33
CA ARG A 17 38.97 -45.94 -8.41
C ARG A 17 38.55 -46.45 -9.82
N LYS A 18 38.99 -45.66 -10.83
CA LYS A 18 39.68 -46.00 -12.11
C LYS A 18 38.92 -46.38 -13.43
N HIS A 19 38.99 -45.42 -14.37
CA HIS A 19 39.69 -45.47 -15.68
C HIS A 19 39.09 -46.06 -16.99
N LYS A 20 38.98 -45.15 -17.98
CA LYS A 20 39.52 -45.15 -19.38
C LYS A 20 39.07 -46.19 -20.44
N ALA A 21 38.63 -45.65 -21.57
CA ALA A 21 39.24 -45.75 -22.92
C ALA A 21 38.77 -44.50 -23.74
N ILE A 22 39.27 -44.09 -24.92
CA ILE A 22 40.14 -44.66 -25.97
C ILE A 22 41.16 -43.58 -26.43
N ALA A 23 42.26 -43.98 -27.08
CA ALA A 23 43.22 -43.07 -27.74
C ALA A 23 43.71 -43.65 -29.09
N SER A 24 44.17 -42.80 -30.02
CA SER A 24 45.07 -43.19 -31.12
C SER A 24 45.85 -41.99 -31.69
N SER A 25 47.03 -42.24 -32.27
CA SER A 25 48.02 -41.29 -32.82
C SER A 25 49.01 -42.11 -33.69
N PRO A 26 50.19 -41.64 -34.19
CA PRO A 26 50.64 -40.32 -34.70
C PRO A 26 51.37 -40.44 -36.09
N LYS A 27 51.93 -39.35 -36.68
CA LYS A 27 53.34 -39.26 -37.22
C LYS A 27 53.73 -37.94 -37.94
N LYS A 28 55.05 -37.78 -38.17
CA LYS A 28 55.82 -36.60 -38.65
C LYS A 28 56.12 -36.61 -40.17
N ARG A 29 56.38 -35.45 -40.82
CA ARG A 29 57.71 -35.02 -41.38
C ARG A 29 57.69 -33.79 -42.34
N ASN A 30 58.73 -32.94 -42.19
CA ASN A 30 59.56 -32.18 -43.18
C ASN A 30 59.00 -31.27 -44.31
N ARG A 31 59.54 -30.03 -44.38
CA ARG A 31 60.34 -29.34 -45.45
C ARG A 31 60.05 -29.66 -46.95
N SER A 32 60.14 -28.72 -47.92
CA SER A 32 60.79 -27.39 -47.97
C SER A 32 60.48 -26.54 -49.24
N GLU A 33 60.44 -25.20 -49.08
CA GLU A 33 61.08 -24.12 -49.88
C GLU A 33 60.73 -23.73 -51.34
N THR A 34 61.14 -22.48 -51.67
CA THR A 34 61.37 -21.80 -52.99
C THR A 34 60.14 -21.27 -53.75
N VAL A 35 60.13 -20.13 -54.48
CA VAL A 35 61.12 -19.04 -54.80
C VAL A 35 60.34 -17.81 -55.36
N ASN A 36 60.73 -16.51 -55.37
CA ASN A 36 61.60 -15.65 -54.54
C ASN A 36 61.35 -14.13 -54.88
N ASP A 37 61.75 -13.22 -53.98
CA ASP A 37 62.31 -11.84 -54.16
C ASP A 37 61.66 -10.70 -55.00
N ILE A 38 61.68 -9.47 -54.44
CA ILE A 38 62.68 -8.42 -54.78
C ILE A 38 62.70 -7.29 -53.72
N THR A 39 63.89 -6.70 -53.55
CA THR A 39 64.37 -5.71 -52.55
C THR A 39 63.85 -4.27 -52.71
N ASN A 40 63.87 -3.43 -51.65
CA ASN A 40 64.96 -2.44 -51.44
C ASN A 40 64.94 -1.70 -50.08
N SER A 41 66.07 -1.09 -49.72
CA SER A 41 66.39 -0.39 -48.46
C SER A 41 66.20 1.14 -48.49
N GLY A 42 66.06 1.76 -47.31
CA GLY A 42 66.19 3.21 -47.09
C GLY A 42 66.09 3.56 -45.59
N SER A 43 66.89 4.52 -45.09
CA SER A 43 67.15 4.71 -43.65
C SER A 43 66.84 6.13 -43.11
N ASP A 44 66.78 6.19 -41.77
CA ASP A 44 67.16 7.30 -40.87
C ASP A 44 66.23 8.51 -40.55
N ILE A 45 66.27 8.88 -39.25
CA ILE A 45 66.05 10.21 -38.61
C ILE A 45 64.58 10.72 -38.52
N SER A 46 64.08 11.25 -37.38
CA SER A 46 64.54 11.29 -35.97
C SER A 46 63.37 11.64 -35.02
N ASP A 47 63.58 11.50 -33.71
CA ASP A 47 62.53 11.46 -32.65
C ASP A 47 62.45 12.75 -31.79
N ASP A 48 62.84 13.91 -32.35
CA ASP A 48 62.97 15.19 -31.64
C ASP A 48 62.09 16.30 -32.25
N ASP A 49 60.77 16.27 -32.00
CA ASP A 49 60.02 17.49 -31.74
C ASP A 49 58.71 17.24 -30.95
N ILE A 50 58.32 18.24 -30.15
CA ILE A 50 57.18 18.31 -29.19
C ILE A 50 57.53 17.87 -27.75
N GLY A 51 57.87 18.88 -26.94
CA GLY A 51 58.45 18.72 -25.61
C GLY A 51 57.50 18.26 -24.49
N TRP A 52 58.00 17.35 -23.68
CA TRP A 52 57.41 16.91 -22.41
C TRP A 52 57.90 17.79 -21.25
N ARG A 53 57.02 18.09 -20.28
CA ARG A 53 57.44 18.57 -18.94
C ARG A 53 57.03 17.56 -17.87
N PRO A 54 57.95 17.03 -17.06
CA PRO A 54 57.62 16.16 -15.95
C PRO A 54 57.19 16.98 -14.72
N VAL A 55 56.20 16.47 -13.97
CA VAL A 55 55.91 16.89 -12.60
C VAL A 55 55.91 15.61 -11.75
N SER A 56 56.78 15.55 -10.73
CA SER A 56 56.89 14.34 -9.91
C SER A 56 55.75 14.23 -8.89
N ARG A 57 55.44 12.99 -8.50
CA ARG A 57 54.64 12.69 -7.30
C ARG A 57 55.55 11.99 -6.29
N PRO A 58 55.53 12.36 -5.00
CA PRO A 58 56.08 11.49 -3.96
C PRO A 58 55.22 10.23 -3.83
N ALA A 59 55.86 9.11 -3.49
CA ALA A 59 55.21 7.80 -3.42
C ALA A 59 54.80 7.44 -1.98
N GLY A 60 53.54 7.03 -1.77
CA GLY A 60 53.13 6.39 -0.52
C GLY A 60 51.69 6.66 -0.07
N ALA A 61 50.71 5.96 -0.66
CA ALA A 61 49.41 5.72 -0.01
C ALA A 61 48.66 4.55 -0.69
N MET A 62 48.45 3.46 0.04
CA MET A 62 47.58 2.34 -0.34
C MET A 62 46.78 1.91 0.89
N LEU A 63 45.46 1.76 0.74
CA LEU A 63 44.47 1.20 1.68
C LEU A 63 44.06 2.06 2.91
N GLY A 64 42.77 2.45 2.93
CA GLY A 64 42.07 2.92 4.14
C GLY A 64 41.00 3.96 3.84
N GLY A 65 39.71 3.63 4.01
CA GLY A 65 38.60 4.54 3.64
C GLY A 65 38.03 5.33 4.82
N GLY A 66 37.88 6.65 4.64
CA GLY A 66 37.15 7.58 5.50
C GLY A 66 37.02 8.96 4.81
N LEU A 67 35.92 9.66 5.07
CA LEU A 67 35.79 11.11 4.84
C LEU A 67 36.23 11.83 6.14
N ASP A 68 36.61 13.11 6.20
CA ASP A 68 36.29 14.29 5.38
C ASP A 68 37.52 15.22 5.17
N ASP A 69 37.44 16.14 4.19
CA ASP A 69 38.25 17.37 3.90
C ASP A 69 39.80 17.25 3.80
N ASP A 70 40.55 18.03 2.99
CA ASP A 70 40.28 19.36 2.41
C ASP A 70 41.03 19.60 1.05
N GLY A 71 40.67 20.69 0.34
CA GLY A 71 41.52 21.44 -0.62
C GLY A 71 42.20 20.74 -1.83
N GLY A 72 41.61 20.80 -3.03
CA GLY A 72 42.29 20.39 -4.27
C GLY A 72 41.56 20.71 -5.59
N LEU A 73 41.66 21.96 -6.08
CA LEU A 73 40.99 22.42 -7.30
C LEU A 73 41.65 21.84 -8.57
N LEU A 74 40.99 20.89 -9.23
CA LEU A 74 41.27 20.52 -10.63
C LEU A 74 39.95 20.47 -11.43
N THR A 75 39.72 21.51 -12.22
CA THR A 75 38.64 21.56 -13.20
C THR A 75 39.00 20.68 -14.40
N MET A 76 38.48 19.46 -14.42
CA MET A 76 38.46 18.64 -15.64
C MET A 76 37.38 19.17 -16.60
N GLU A 77 37.77 19.58 -17.80
CA GLU A 77 36.82 19.83 -18.89
C GLU A 77 36.29 18.50 -19.43
N GLU A 78 34.96 18.38 -19.58
CA GLU A 78 34.37 17.32 -20.39
C GLU A 78 34.56 17.66 -21.88
N ILE A 79 35.30 16.82 -22.59
CA ILE A 79 35.48 16.90 -24.04
C ILE A 79 34.61 15.81 -24.68
N ASP A 80 33.51 16.23 -25.32
CA ASP A 80 32.71 15.35 -26.18
C ASP A 80 33.51 14.92 -27.43
N ASP A 81 33.13 13.78 -28.04
CA ASP A 81 33.72 13.16 -29.25
C ASP A 81 35.13 12.52 -29.13
N VAL A 82 35.41 11.77 -28.05
CA VAL A 82 36.64 10.96 -27.91
C VAL A 82 36.37 9.53 -27.40
N ASP A 83 36.88 8.52 -28.10
CA ASP A 83 36.83 7.12 -27.64
C ASP A 83 38.04 6.81 -26.74
N VAL A 84 37.81 6.00 -25.68
CA VAL A 84 38.83 5.58 -24.71
C VAL A 84 39.22 4.11 -24.97
N GLU A 85 40.49 3.88 -25.29
CA GLU A 85 41.05 2.54 -25.49
C GLU A 85 42.08 2.22 -24.39
N TYR A 86 41.96 1.05 -23.75
CA TYR A 86 42.87 0.62 -22.69
C TYR A 86 43.94 -0.31 -23.24
N VAL A 87 45.21 0.06 -23.09
CA VAL A 87 46.36 -0.77 -23.49
C VAL A 87 47.07 -1.28 -22.25
N GLU A 88 47.40 -2.58 -22.23
CA GLU A 88 48.22 -3.19 -21.18
C GLU A 88 49.71 -2.95 -21.45
N THR A 89 50.45 -2.51 -20.43
CA THR A 89 51.91 -2.37 -20.46
C THR A 89 52.58 -3.71 -20.14
N GLU A 90 53.82 -3.87 -20.58
CA GLU A 90 54.62 -5.10 -20.37
C GLU A 90 54.88 -5.43 -18.88
N THR A 91 54.62 -4.48 -17.98
CA THR A 91 54.67 -4.63 -16.51
C THR A 91 53.30 -4.93 -15.86
N GLY A 92 52.23 -5.14 -16.64
CA GLY A 92 50.92 -5.59 -16.17
C GLY A 92 49.94 -4.50 -15.72
N GLY A 93 50.17 -3.23 -16.08
CA GLY A 93 49.25 -2.12 -15.82
C GLY A 93 48.41 -1.75 -17.05
N ARG A 94 47.22 -1.15 -16.86
CA ARG A 94 46.40 -0.61 -17.96
C ARG A 94 46.47 0.90 -18.01
N ILE A 95 46.77 1.46 -19.19
CA ILE A 95 46.77 2.90 -19.44
C ILE A 95 45.67 3.22 -20.46
N ALA A 96 44.87 4.25 -20.18
CA ALA A 96 43.82 4.75 -21.07
C ALA A 96 44.41 5.71 -22.11
N LYS A 97 44.15 5.46 -23.39
CA LYS A 97 44.56 6.31 -24.53
C LYS A 97 43.32 6.88 -25.20
N LEU A 98 43.32 8.17 -25.47
CA LEU A 98 42.21 8.94 -26.03
C LEU A 98 42.44 9.17 -27.53
N LYS A 99 41.47 8.80 -28.38
CA LYS A 99 41.59 8.93 -29.84
C LYS A 99 40.46 9.78 -30.43
N LYS A 100 40.83 10.88 -31.11
CA LYS A 100 39.90 11.79 -31.79
C LYS A 100 39.42 11.18 -33.12
N ARG A 101 38.14 11.36 -33.43
CA ARG A 101 37.46 10.64 -34.52
C ARG A 101 37.46 11.43 -35.83
N GLU A 102 38.27 11.01 -36.80
CA GLU A 102 38.25 11.59 -38.15
C GLU A 102 37.09 11.04 -39.01
N ARG A 103 36.55 11.89 -39.90
CA ARG A 103 35.50 11.51 -40.86
C ARG A 103 36.11 11.22 -42.22
N SER A 104 36.10 9.95 -42.66
CA SER A 104 36.45 9.56 -44.02
C SER A 104 35.23 9.45 -44.94
N ALA A 105 35.42 9.73 -46.23
CA ALA A 105 34.36 9.76 -47.22
C ALA A 105 34.17 8.42 -47.96
N GLY A 106 32.92 7.92 -47.92
CA GLY A 106 32.23 7.03 -48.85
C GLY A 106 32.95 5.98 -49.71
N ARG A 107 32.44 4.73 -49.65
CA ARG A 107 32.20 3.93 -50.87
C ARG A 107 30.95 3.04 -50.73
N LYS A 108 30.27 2.77 -51.85
CA LYS A 108 29.00 2.02 -51.97
C LYS A 108 29.23 0.59 -52.48
N GLN A 109 28.16 -0.22 -52.42
CA GLN A 109 27.93 -1.55 -53.02
C GLN A 109 28.52 -2.73 -52.21
N ALA A 110 27.87 -3.89 -52.07
CA ALA A 110 26.52 -4.33 -52.48
C ALA A 110 25.87 -5.13 -51.33
N ASN A 111 24.54 -5.28 -51.24
CA ASN A 111 23.85 -6.33 -51.99
C ASN A 111 22.40 -5.93 -52.36
N LYS A 112 21.89 -6.50 -53.45
CA LYS A 112 20.71 -6.03 -54.19
C LYS A 112 19.77 -7.21 -54.43
N HIS A 113 18.58 -7.25 -53.82
CA HIS A 113 17.40 -7.96 -54.33
C HIS A 113 16.10 -7.58 -53.59
N ARG A 114 15.34 -6.65 -54.18
CA ARG A 114 13.87 -6.67 -54.22
C ARG A 114 13.47 -5.89 -55.47
N THR A 115 12.51 -6.43 -56.21
CA THR A 115 12.15 -6.05 -57.59
C THR A 115 11.28 -4.80 -57.66
N ASP A 116 11.28 -4.20 -58.85
CA ASP A 116 10.81 -2.85 -59.16
C ASP A 116 9.28 -2.65 -59.24
N GLN A 117 8.93 -1.39 -59.56
CA GLN A 117 7.70 -0.83 -60.15
C GLN A 117 6.72 -0.16 -59.16
N ASP A 118 6.30 1.10 -59.38
CA ASP A 118 6.79 2.18 -60.25
C ASP A 118 6.26 3.53 -59.71
N TYR A 119 6.31 4.61 -60.51
CA TYR A 119 5.80 5.98 -60.33
C TYR A 119 6.81 7.09 -59.99
N THR A 120 7.54 7.48 -61.04
CA THR A 120 7.65 8.88 -61.54
C THR A 120 7.80 10.03 -60.53
N LYS A 121 8.99 10.66 -60.55
CA LYS A 121 9.21 12.00 -59.99
C LYS A 121 8.44 13.07 -60.78
N SER A 122 7.87 14.04 -60.06
CA SER A 122 7.55 15.39 -60.54
C SER A 122 8.42 16.41 -59.77
N PRO A 123 8.74 17.61 -60.30
CA PRO A 123 9.86 18.42 -59.83
C PRO A 123 9.55 19.29 -58.60
N LEU A 124 10.59 19.95 -58.09
CA LEU A 124 10.55 20.85 -56.94
C LEU A 124 9.40 21.87 -57.00
N THR A 125 8.59 21.90 -55.94
CA THR A 125 7.85 23.09 -55.53
C THR A 125 8.26 23.42 -54.09
N THR A 126 8.45 24.70 -53.80
CA THR A 126 8.86 25.19 -52.48
C THR A 126 7.72 25.02 -51.48
N VAL A 127 7.64 23.87 -50.79
CA VAL A 127 6.57 23.64 -49.81
C VAL A 127 6.90 24.37 -48.49
N THR A 128 6.29 25.54 -48.34
CA THR A 128 5.90 26.05 -47.02
C THR A 128 4.92 25.04 -46.41
N THR A 129 5.43 24.11 -45.59
CA THR A 129 4.59 23.13 -44.93
C THR A 129 3.81 23.80 -43.80
N ASP A 130 2.61 24.28 -44.12
CA ASP A 130 1.52 24.28 -43.17
C ASP A 130 1.32 22.84 -42.72
N VAL A 131 1.77 22.54 -41.51
CA VAL A 131 1.70 21.18 -40.97
C VAL A 131 0.24 20.94 -40.58
N VAL A 132 -0.53 20.32 -41.47
CA VAL A 132 -1.93 19.95 -41.17
C VAL A 132 -1.91 18.74 -40.24
N PHE A 133 -2.04 19.00 -38.93
CA PHE A 133 -2.22 17.94 -37.94
C PHE A 133 -3.66 17.43 -37.97
N ASP A 134 -3.84 16.12 -38.08
CA ASP A 134 -5.17 15.52 -37.97
C ASP A 134 -5.68 15.59 -36.52
N LYS A 135 -6.67 16.45 -36.30
CA LYS A 135 -7.30 16.67 -34.98
C LYS A 135 -7.97 15.42 -34.42
N SER A 136 -8.28 14.42 -35.25
CA SER A 136 -8.88 13.15 -34.81
C SER A 136 -7.93 12.33 -33.91
N LEU A 137 -6.61 12.55 -34.00
CA LEU A 137 -5.58 11.84 -33.23
C LEU A 137 -5.50 12.29 -31.75
N LEU A 138 -6.03 13.47 -31.41
CA LEU A 138 -6.07 14.01 -30.04
C LEU A 138 -7.46 14.63 -29.76
N PRO A 139 -8.53 13.82 -29.71
CA PRO A 139 -9.90 14.33 -29.64
C PRO A 139 -10.17 15.11 -28.34
N GLU A 140 -9.54 14.73 -27.23
CA GLU A 140 -9.67 15.38 -25.92
C GLU A 140 -8.98 16.74 -25.83
N TRP A 141 -8.09 17.05 -26.79
CA TRP A 141 -7.45 18.36 -26.95
C TRP A 141 -8.13 19.22 -28.03
N SER A 142 -9.07 18.66 -28.80
CA SER A 142 -9.67 19.32 -29.98
C SER A 142 -10.47 20.59 -29.67
N SER A 143 -10.93 20.74 -28.41
CA SER A 143 -11.59 21.94 -27.88
C SER A 143 -10.64 23.13 -27.67
N MET A 144 -9.32 22.90 -27.71
CA MET A 144 -8.30 23.93 -27.52
C MET A 144 -7.66 24.27 -28.87
N SER A 145 -7.53 25.56 -29.16
CA SER A 145 -6.92 26.02 -30.42
C SER A 145 -5.38 25.96 -30.35
N LEU A 146 -4.83 24.75 -30.48
CA LEU A 146 -3.39 24.51 -30.43
C LEU A 146 -2.73 24.53 -31.82
N HIS A 147 -1.50 25.06 -31.88
CA HIS A 147 -0.66 25.08 -33.07
C HIS A 147 -0.26 23.64 -33.46
N PRO A 148 -0.23 23.27 -34.75
CA PRO A 148 0.00 21.88 -35.17
C PRO A 148 1.29 21.23 -34.64
N ILE A 149 2.37 22.01 -34.52
CA ILE A 149 3.63 21.54 -33.90
C ILE A 149 3.40 21.10 -32.44
N ILE A 150 2.62 21.86 -31.67
CA ILE A 150 2.28 21.53 -30.28
C ILE A 150 1.46 20.24 -30.24
N SER A 151 0.47 20.10 -31.13
CA SER A 151 -0.34 18.87 -31.22
C SER A 151 0.49 17.64 -31.57
N HIS A 152 1.44 17.75 -32.51
CA HIS A 152 2.42 16.70 -32.78
C HIS A 152 3.29 16.37 -31.56
N SER A 153 3.78 17.38 -30.84
CA SER A 153 4.58 17.18 -29.63
C SER A 153 3.80 16.47 -28.52
N LEU A 154 2.54 16.85 -28.28
CA LEU A 154 1.69 16.20 -27.29
C LEU A 154 1.45 14.73 -27.63
N LEU A 155 1.20 14.42 -28.91
CA LEU A 155 1.05 13.04 -29.38
C LEU A 155 2.35 12.24 -29.21
N ALA A 156 3.49 12.80 -29.62
CA ALA A 156 4.80 12.15 -29.53
C ALA A 156 5.27 11.92 -28.09
N LEU A 157 4.89 12.80 -27.15
CA LEU A 157 5.15 12.66 -25.71
C LEU A 157 4.09 11.83 -24.98
N SER A 158 3.15 11.19 -25.71
CA SER A 158 2.04 10.40 -25.17
C SER A 158 1.07 11.17 -24.24
N PHE A 159 0.98 12.49 -24.36
CA PHE A 159 0.01 13.32 -23.64
C PHE A 159 -1.36 13.28 -24.33
N THR A 160 -2.03 12.13 -24.27
CA THR A 160 -3.29 11.86 -24.99
C THR A 160 -4.49 12.68 -24.50
N LYS A 161 -4.48 13.18 -23.25
CA LYS A 161 -5.54 13.99 -22.64
C LYS A 161 -4.98 15.16 -21.82
N PRO A 162 -5.66 16.33 -21.78
CA PRO A 162 -5.30 17.41 -20.87
C PRO A 162 -5.59 17.03 -19.42
N THR A 163 -4.70 17.39 -18.50
CA THR A 163 -4.95 17.24 -17.05
C THR A 163 -6.00 18.25 -16.57
N PRO A 164 -6.60 18.07 -15.37
CA PRO A 164 -7.62 18.99 -14.86
C PRO A 164 -7.19 20.47 -14.83
N ILE A 165 -5.95 20.75 -14.39
CA ILE A 165 -5.41 22.13 -14.37
C ILE A 165 -5.15 22.68 -15.78
N GLN A 166 -4.84 21.82 -16.76
CA GLN A 166 -4.73 22.23 -18.17
C GLN A 166 -6.12 22.50 -18.76
N LYS A 167 -7.13 21.67 -18.45
CA LYS A 167 -8.50 21.81 -18.97
C LYS A 167 -9.18 23.09 -18.49
N ALA A 168 -8.97 23.50 -17.24
CA ALA A 168 -9.46 24.77 -16.72
C ALA A 168 -8.53 25.95 -17.04
N ALA A 169 -7.21 25.72 -16.94
CA ALA A 169 -6.12 26.65 -17.29
C ALA A 169 -6.20 27.25 -18.70
N LEU A 170 -6.15 26.38 -19.70
CA LEU A 170 -5.76 26.75 -21.06
C LEU A 170 -6.77 27.63 -21.81
N PRO A 171 -8.10 27.42 -21.73
CA PRO A 171 -9.05 28.28 -22.42
C PRO A 171 -8.93 29.75 -21.97
N VAL A 172 -8.89 29.97 -20.66
CA VAL A 172 -8.80 31.32 -20.09
C VAL A 172 -7.42 31.95 -20.34
N ALA A 173 -6.36 31.15 -20.32
CA ALA A 173 -5.03 31.61 -20.72
C ALA A 173 -4.96 32.02 -22.20
N GLN A 174 -5.69 31.33 -23.10
CA GLN A 174 -5.77 31.66 -24.53
C GLN A 174 -6.57 32.95 -24.80
N GLU A 175 -7.53 33.30 -23.93
CA GLU A 175 -8.22 34.61 -23.95
C GLU A 175 -7.29 35.78 -23.55
N GLY A 176 -6.06 35.51 -23.09
CA GLY A 176 -5.09 36.52 -22.71
C GLY A 176 -5.30 37.09 -21.30
N ARG A 177 -6.08 36.40 -20.47
CA ARG A 177 -6.38 36.74 -19.07
C ARG A 177 -5.32 36.22 -18.10
N ASP A 178 -5.22 36.86 -16.95
CA ASP A 178 -4.33 36.42 -15.88
C ASP A 178 -4.91 35.21 -15.14
N VAL A 179 -4.02 34.35 -14.65
CA VAL A 179 -4.41 33.07 -14.01
C VAL A 179 -3.61 32.83 -12.74
N VAL A 180 -4.32 32.58 -11.65
CA VAL A 180 -3.81 32.02 -10.39
C VAL A 180 -4.26 30.56 -10.31
N GLY A 181 -3.35 29.63 -10.58
CA GLY A 181 -3.61 28.19 -10.58
C GLY A 181 -3.15 27.52 -9.28
N VAL A 182 -4.08 26.98 -8.50
CA VAL A 182 -3.79 26.21 -7.29
C VAL A 182 -3.96 24.73 -7.60
N ALA A 183 -2.84 24.01 -7.64
CA ALA A 183 -2.85 22.57 -7.88
C ALA A 183 -1.55 21.91 -7.40
N GLU A 184 -1.64 20.64 -7.04
CA GLU A 184 -0.50 19.89 -6.49
C GLU A 184 0.64 19.70 -7.50
N THR A 185 1.85 19.39 -7.01
CA THR A 185 3.02 19.10 -7.84
C THR A 185 2.79 17.82 -8.66
N GLY A 186 2.98 17.88 -9.98
CA GLY A 186 2.70 16.76 -10.88
C GLY A 186 1.28 16.74 -11.47
N SER A 187 0.42 17.70 -11.11
CA SER A 187 -0.89 17.91 -11.76
C SER A 187 -0.82 18.38 -13.22
N GLY A 188 0.37 18.72 -13.73
CA GLY A 188 0.58 19.20 -15.10
C GLY A 188 0.69 20.72 -15.27
N LYS A 189 0.89 21.47 -14.17
CA LYS A 189 1.04 22.95 -14.14
C LYS A 189 1.97 23.52 -15.21
N THR A 190 3.13 22.89 -15.40
CA THR A 190 4.14 23.32 -16.39
C THR A 190 3.56 23.48 -17.79
N LEU A 191 2.71 22.56 -18.25
CA LEU A 191 2.05 22.67 -19.55
C LEU A 191 0.86 23.66 -19.53
N ALA A 192 0.22 23.87 -18.38
CA ALA A 192 -0.89 24.82 -18.26
C ALA A 192 -0.45 26.28 -18.53
N TYR A 193 0.75 26.69 -18.09
CA TYR A 193 1.31 28.00 -18.45
C TYR A 193 2.18 27.98 -19.73
N SER A 194 2.86 26.88 -20.06
CA SER A 194 3.78 26.89 -21.21
C SER A 194 3.10 26.70 -22.57
N LEU A 195 1.97 25.99 -22.66
CA LEU A 195 1.28 25.82 -23.95
C LEU A 195 0.79 27.17 -24.54
N PRO A 196 0.21 28.12 -23.77
CA PRO A 196 -0.10 29.47 -24.25
C PRO A 196 1.13 30.27 -24.68
N ILE A 197 2.24 30.16 -23.93
CA ILE A 197 3.52 30.83 -24.25
C ILE A 197 4.07 30.29 -25.59
N LEU A 198 4.12 28.96 -25.75
CA LEU A 198 4.57 28.30 -26.98
C LEU A 198 3.64 28.60 -28.15
N GLN A 199 2.33 28.67 -27.94
CA GLN A 199 1.35 29.08 -28.95
C GLN A 199 1.66 30.49 -29.47
N TYR A 200 1.88 31.44 -28.58
CA TYR A 200 2.22 32.82 -28.93
C TYR A 200 3.55 32.90 -29.70
N ILE A 201 4.61 32.26 -29.21
CA ILE A 201 5.92 32.28 -29.86
C ILE A 201 5.83 31.63 -31.25
N LEU A 202 5.23 30.44 -31.37
CA LEU A 202 5.13 29.73 -32.66
C LEU A 202 4.23 30.44 -33.67
N SER A 203 3.21 31.19 -33.24
CA SER A 203 2.35 31.99 -34.13
C SER A 203 3.01 33.29 -34.62
N LYS A 204 4.04 33.79 -33.95
CA LYS A 204 4.79 35.01 -34.34
C LYS A 204 6.17 34.74 -34.94
N SER A 205 6.78 33.59 -34.64
CA SER A 205 8.14 33.25 -35.05
C SER A 205 8.23 33.02 -36.56
N THR A 206 8.99 33.87 -37.25
CA THR A 206 9.41 33.65 -38.64
C THR A 206 10.87 33.16 -38.65
N PRO A 207 11.32 32.40 -39.67
CA PRO A 207 12.66 31.80 -39.67
C PRO A 207 13.84 32.77 -39.56
N ASN A 208 13.61 34.08 -39.77
CA ASN A 208 14.63 35.13 -39.82
C ASN A 208 14.44 36.24 -38.77
N SER A 209 13.49 36.14 -37.83
CA SER A 209 13.33 37.16 -36.78
C SER A 209 14.46 37.12 -35.75
N THR A 210 14.94 38.28 -35.32
CA THR A 210 15.77 38.40 -34.12
C THR A 210 15.00 37.87 -32.91
N ARG A 211 15.66 37.10 -32.03
CA ARG A 211 15.02 36.56 -30.83
C ARG A 211 14.86 37.65 -29.79
N SER A 212 13.63 37.85 -29.34
CA SER A 212 13.27 38.72 -28.21
C SER A 212 12.67 37.88 -27.10
N LEU A 213 12.99 38.18 -25.85
CA LEU A 213 12.41 37.49 -24.70
C LEU A 213 10.88 37.63 -24.69
N ALA A 214 10.17 36.52 -24.84
CA ALA A 214 8.70 36.49 -24.79
C ALA A 214 8.18 36.16 -23.38
N ALA A 215 8.90 35.32 -22.62
CA ALA A 215 8.47 34.87 -21.31
C ALA A 215 9.61 34.75 -20.29
N LEU A 216 9.36 35.24 -19.07
CA LEU A 216 10.16 34.96 -17.87
C LEU A 216 9.41 33.98 -16.97
N ILE A 217 10.07 32.89 -16.57
CA ILE A 217 9.55 31.88 -15.65
C ILE A 217 10.45 31.85 -14.42
N LEU A 218 9.93 32.28 -13.27
CA LEU A 218 10.62 32.18 -11.98
C LEU A 218 10.20 30.90 -11.25
N ALA A 219 11.20 30.20 -10.72
CA ALA A 219 11.03 29.00 -9.92
C ALA A 219 11.90 29.09 -8.64
N PRO A 220 11.41 28.63 -7.47
CA PRO A 220 12.12 28.72 -6.18
C PRO A 220 13.42 27.92 -6.12
N THR A 221 13.62 26.92 -6.99
CA THR A 221 14.79 26.04 -6.91
C THR A 221 15.42 25.79 -8.28
N ARG A 222 16.74 25.57 -8.27
CA ARG A 222 17.53 25.27 -9.47
C ARG A 222 17.02 24.01 -10.16
N GLU A 223 16.60 23.04 -9.36
CA GLU A 223 16.15 21.73 -9.81
C GLU A 223 14.76 21.79 -10.47
N LEU A 224 13.83 22.61 -9.95
CA LEU A 224 12.56 22.88 -10.64
C LEU A 224 12.77 23.69 -11.92
N ALA A 225 13.63 24.71 -11.89
CA ALA A 225 13.96 25.49 -13.08
C ALA A 225 14.56 24.63 -14.21
N LEU A 226 15.42 23.65 -13.87
CA LEU A 226 15.93 22.66 -14.83
C LEU A 226 14.80 21.74 -15.35
N GLN A 227 13.94 21.22 -14.47
CA GLN A 227 12.81 20.37 -14.85
C GLN A 227 11.87 21.08 -15.84
N VAL A 228 11.53 22.35 -15.59
CA VAL A 228 10.72 23.18 -16.51
C VAL A 228 11.46 23.41 -17.84
N CYS A 229 12.75 23.71 -17.80
CA CYS A 229 13.60 23.84 -18.99
C CYS A 229 13.63 22.55 -19.85
N GLU A 230 13.80 21.39 -19.23
CA GLU A 230 13.82 20.10 -19.91
C GLU A 230 12.45 19.76 -20.51
N HIS A 231 11.38 19.99 -19.77
CA HIS A 231 10.00 19.78 -20.25
C HIS A 231 9.69 20.66 -21.47
N LEU A 232 10.01 21.96 -21.40
CA LEU A 232 9.86 22.89 -22.53
C LEU A 232 10.66 22.43 -23.76
N LYS A 233 11.92 22.02 -23.57
CA LYS A 233 12.78 21.52 -24.66
C LYS A 233 12.27 20.21 -25.26
N ALA A 234 11.72 19.31 -24.45
CA ALA A 234 11.09 18.08 -24.93
C ALA A 234 9.87 18.39 -25.82
N VAL A 235 8.98 19.30 -25.38
CA VAL A 235 7.82 19.74 -26.18
C VAL A 235 8.26 20.43 -27.48
N VAL A 236 9.27 21.31 -27.45
CA VAL A 236 9.74 21.99 -28.67
C VAL A 236 10.42 21.03 -29.66
N SER A 237 11.15 20.03 -29.17
CA SER A 237 11.91 19.10 -30.02
C SER A 237 11.08 17.94 -30.58
N ALA A 238 10.06 17.45 -29.85
CA ALA A 238 9.24 16.32 -30.29
C ALA A 238 8.39 16.60 -31.53
N GLY A 239 7.93 17.85 -31.71
CA GLY A 239 7.05 18.27 -32.81
C GLY A 239 7.75 18.60 -34.13
N VAL A 240 9.09 18.48 -34.19
CA VAL A 240 9.88 18.75 -35.39
C VAL A 240 10.78 17.55 -35.68
N GLY A 241 10.44 16.79 -36.74
CA GLY A 241 11.18 15.59 -37.14
C GLY A 241 12.70 15.83 -37.20
N SER A 242 13.45 14.99 -36.47
CA SER A 242 14.84 15.27 -36.05
C SER A 242 15.82 15.43 -37.22
N SER A 243 15.89 16.65 -37.74
CA SER A 243 16.83 17.07 -38.78
C SER A 243 18.09 17.62 -38.11
N LYS A 244 19.05 16.73 -37.83
CA LYS A 244 20.36 17.10 -37.26
C LYS A 244 20.97 18.28 -38.02
N GLY A 245 21.13 19.42 -37.36
CA GLY A 245 21.81 20.61 -37.90
C GLY A 245 20.95 21.86 -38.14
N LYS A 246 19.62 21.82 -37.95
CA LYS A 246 18.79 23.05 -37.97
C LYS A 246 18.65 23.69 -36.58
N VAL A 247 18.66 25.02 -36.56
CA VAL A 247 18.45 25.85 -35.37
C VAL A 247 17.02 25.60 -34.83
N PRO A 248 16.81 25.44 -33.50
CA PRO A 248 15.48 25.26 -32.95
C PRO A 248 14.61 26.53 -33.13
N ARG A 249 13.32 26.32 -33.47
CA ARG A 249 12.33 27.41 -33.66
C ARG A 249 11.99 28.17 -32.37
N VAL A 250 12.24 27.57 -31.21
CA VAL A 250 12.08 28.19 -29.88
C VAL A 250 13.33 27.89 -29.06
N SER A 251 13.93 28.93 -28.47
CA SER A 251 15.13 28.89 -27.63
C SER A 251 14.74 29.05 -26.16
N VAL A 252 15.21 28.13 -25.30
CA VAL A 252 14.89 28.08 -23.87
C VAL A 252 16.18 28.05 -23.04
N ALA A 253 16.36 29.08 -22.20
CA ALA A 253 17.55 29.31 -21.39
C ALA A 253 17.29 29.12 -19.89
N ALA A 254 18.33 28.77 -19.13
CA ALA A 254 18.27 28.55 -17.68
C ALA A 254 19.26 29.47 -16.93
N ILE A 255 18.74 30.41 -16.13
CA ILE A 255 19.52 31.30 -15.27
C ILE A 255 19.39 30.83 -13.81
N ILE A 256 20.23 29.87 -13.45
CA ILE A 256 20.21 29.16 -12.17
C ILE A 256 21.60 29.15 -11.53
N GLY A 257 21.68 29.06 -10.19
CA GLY A 257 22.98 29.03 -9.50
C GLY A 257 23.87 27.87 -9.98
N GLY A 258 25.14 27.86 -9.57
CA GLY A 258 26.08 26.74 -9.76
C GLY A 258 26.27 26.23 -11.20
N LEU A 259 25.96 27.06 -12.19
CA LEU A 259 26.53 27.01 -13.54
C LEU A 259 27.49 28.21 -13.65
N SER A 260 28.57 28.08 -14.43
CA SER A 260 29.51 29.18 -14.67
C SER A 260 28.81 30.40 -15.31
N LEU A 261 29.02 31.61 -14.78
CA LEU A 261 28.48 32.87 -15.32
C LEU A 261 28.72 33.00 -16.84
N GLN A 262 29.93 32.71 -17.28
CA GLN A 262 30.35 32.75 -18.70
C GLN A 262 29.49 31.88 -19.62
N LYS A 263 29.04 30.70 -19.15
CA LYS A 263 28.14 29.81 -19.92
C LYS A 263 26.72 30.37 -19.97
N GLN A 264 26.28 31.11 -18.95
CA GLN A 264 24.97 31.75 -18.91
C GLN A 264 24.94 32.99 -19.81
N ARG A 265 25.94 33.87 -19.73
CA ARG A 265 26.12 35.03 -20.63
C ARG A 265 26.10 34.59 -22.11
N ARG A 266 26.91 33.59 -22.49
CA ARG A 266 26.90 33.01 -23.86
C ARG A 266 25.55 32.46 -24.33
N VAL A 267 24.62 32.14 -23.43
CA VAL A 267 23.26 31.68 -23.78
C VAL A 267 22.32 32.87 -23.92
N ILE A 268 22.48 33.91 -23.10
CA ILE A 268 21.74 35.18 -23.18
C ILE A 268 22.12 35.93 -24.46
N GLU A 269 23.41 36.07 -24.76
CA GLU A 269 23.98 36.68 -25.99
C GLU A 269 23.45 36.04 -27.29
N ARG A 270 23.06 34.76 -27.26
CA ARG A 270 22.50 34.03 -28.41
C ARG A 270 20.99 34.26 -28.63
N GLY A 271 20.35 34.97 -27.71
CA GLY A 271 18.90 35.19 -27.66
C GLY A 271 18.13 33.96 -27.17
N ALA A 272 17.23 34.19 -26.22
CA ALA A 272 16.29 33.20 -25.70
C ALA A 272 14.86 33.74 -25.80
N ASP A 273 13.93 32.91 -26.29
CA ASP A 273 12.52 33.27 -26.36
C ASP A 273 11.84 33.06 -24.99
N ILE A 274 12.35 32.10 -24.20
CA ILE A 274 11.93 31.80 -22.83
C ILE A 274 13.15 31.71 -21.91
N ILE A 275 13.13 32.43 -20.80
CA ILE A 275 14.11 32.30 -19.70
C ILE A 275 13.42 31.66 -18.50
N VAL A 276 14.02 30.60 -17.96
CA VAL A 276 13.64 29.99 -16.68
C VAL A 276 14.74 30.30 -15.66
N ALA A 277 14.39 30.89 -14.52
CA ALA A 277 15.37 31.40 -13.57
C ALA A 277 15.01 31.16 -12.09
N THR A 278 16.03 31.15 -11.24
CA THR A 278 15.87 31.27 -9.77
C THR A 278 16.11 32.72 -9.36
N PRO A 279 15.25 33.36 -8.53
CA PRO A 279 15.28 34.81 -8.28
C PRO A 279 16.67 35.38 -7.96
N GLY A 280 17.33 34.91 -6.90
CA GLY A 280 18.66 35.43 -6.53
C GLY A 280 19.73 35.31 -7.63
N ARG A 281 19.68 34.24 -8.46
CA ARG A 281 20.61 34.15 -9.60
C ARG A 281 20.25 35.07 -10.76
N LEU A 282 18.97 35.32 -10.97
CA LEU A 282 18.54 36.30 -11.95
C LEU A 282 19.02 37.70 -11.51
N TRP A 283 18.95 37.98 -10.22
CA TRP A 283 19.47 39.20 -9.61
C TRP A 283 20.97 39.39 -9.83
N ASP A 284 21.80 38.38 -9.53
CA ASP A 284 23.26 38.39 -9.82
C ASP A 284 23.56 38.81 -11.26
N VAL A 285 22.78 38.31 -12.23
CA VAL A 285 23.01 38.53 -13.66
C VAL A 285 22.46 39.89 -14.11
N LEU A 286 21.32 40.32 -13.55
CA LEU A 286 20.72 41.63 -13.85
C LEU A 286 21.64 42.79 -13.44
N GLY A 287 22.35 42.67 -12.31
CA GLY A 287 23.32 43.68 -11.88
C GLY A 287 24.55 43.83 -12.78
N GLU A 288 24.76 42.91 -13.73
CA GLU A 288 25.84 42.98 -14.73
C GLU A 288 25.33 43.13 -16.18
N ASP A 289 24.02 43.07 -16.41
CA ASP A 289 23.39 42.95 -17.75
C ASP A 289 22.11 43.80 -17.87
N ASN A 290 22.33 45.09 -18.18
CA ASN A 290 21.28 46.07 -18.44
C ASN A 290 20.43 45.78 -19.70
N GLU A 291 20.90 44.92 -20.61
CA GLU A 291 20.12 44.46 -21.78
C GLU A 291 19.03 43.48 -21.33
N LEU A 292 19.39 42.52 -20.47
CA LEU A 292 18.47 41.54 -19.90
C LEU A 292 17.33 42.21 -19.10
N ALA A 293 17.64 43.24 -18.31
CA ALA A 293 16.65 44.02 -17.56
C ALA A 293 15.55 44.60 -18.47
N ARG A 294 15.96 45.20 -19.60
CA ARG A 294 15.04 45.77 -20.60
C ARG A 294 14.23 44.69 -21.32
N GLN A 295 14.83 43.54 -21.60
CA GLN A 295 14.13 42.42 -22.23
C GLN A 295 13.05 41.83 -21.32
N ILE A 296 13.30 41.75 -20.00
CA ILE A 296 12.33 41.28 -19.01
C ILE A 296 11.15 42.25 -18.88
N ARG A 297 11.41 43.57 -18.82
CA ARG A 297 10.36 44.60 -18.74
C ARG A 297 9.43 44.63 -19.96
N ASN A 298 9.93 44.20 -21.12
CA ASN A 298 9.16 44.11 -22.37
C ASN A 298 8.51 42.74 -22.62
N ALA A 299 8.76 41.74 -21.77
CA ALA A 299 8.24 40.38 -21.95
C ALA A 299 6.70 40.35 -22.01
N ARG A 300 6.15 39.37 -22.75
CA ARG A 300 4.69 39.20 -22.90
C ARG A 300 4.09 38.32 -21.79
N PHE A 301 4.90 37.53 -21.10
CA PHE A 301 4.46 36.62 -20.05
C PHE A 301 5.40 36.62 -18.86
N LEU A 302 4.81 36.68 -17.65
CA LEU A 302 5.48 36.42 -16.39
C LEU A 302 4.86 35.16 -15.76
N VAL A 303 5.69 34.22 -15.33
CA VAL A 303 5.24 33.00 -14.63
C VAL A 303 5.97 32.89 -13.29
N LEU A 304 5.21 32.68 -12.22
CA LEU A 304 5.71 32.28 -10.91
C LEU A 304 5.25 30.85 -10.63
N ASP A 305 6.16 29.87 -10.69
CA ASP A 305 5.85 28.46 -10.42
C ASP A 305 6.33 28.06 -9.02
N GLU A 306 5.47 27.42 -8.22
CA GLU A 306 5.64 27.20 -6.78
C GLU A 306 5.87 28.53 -6.01
N ALA A 307 4.96 29.49 -6.23
CA ALA A 307 4.99 30.82 -5.61
C ALA A 307 4.92 30.79 -4.08
N ASP A 308 4.17 29.85 -3.49
CA ASP A 308 4.17 29.55 -2.05
C ASP A 308 5.59 29.41 -1.47
N ARG A 309 6.48 28.71 -2.18
CA ARG A 309 7.87 28.50 -1.72
C ARG A 309 8.79 29.68 -1.94
N MET A 310 8.49 30.54 -2.92
CA MET A 310 9.31 31.73 -3.19
C MET A 310 9.15 32.79 -2.11
N VAL A 311 8.17 32.63 -1.21
CA VAL A 311 7.77 33.62 -0.20
C VAL A 311 7.78 33.05 1.22
N GLU A 312 8.36 31.86 1.43
CA GLU A 312 8.67 31.34 2.77
C GLU A 312 9.69 32.26 3.48
N THR A 313 9.57 32.40 4.80
CA THR A 313 10.37 33.36 5.59
C THR A 313 11.87 33.15 5.38
N GLY A 314 12.59 34.20 4.98
CA GLY A 314 14.04 34.17 4.71
C GLY A 314 14.44 33.61 3.34
N HIS A 315 13.52 33.53 2.37
CA HIS A 315 13.83 33.17 0.98
C HIS A 315 13.56 34.36 0.04
N PHE A 316 14.53 34.63 -0.85
CA PHE A 316 14.44 35.55 -2.00
C PHE A 316 13.93 36.98 -1.74
N HIS A 317 14.68 37.77 -0.96
CA HIS A 317 14.41 39.22 -0.84
C HIS A 317 14.46 39.92 -2.21
N GLU A 318 15.26 39.41 -3.15
CA GLU A 318 15.45 39.94 -4.50
C GLU A 318 14.21 39.72 -5.40
N LEU A 319 13.27 38.85 -5.01
CA LEU A 319 12.04 38.59 -5.77
C LEU A 319 11.18 39.86 -5.89
N ASP A 320 11.06 40.63 -4.81
CA ASP A 320 10.30 41.88 -4.82
C ASP A 320 10.87 42.85 -5.85
N ASN A 321 12.20 42.99 -5.93
CA ASN A 321 12.88 43.84 -6.90
C ASN A 321 12.66 43.36 -8.35
N ILE A 322 12.73 42.05 -8.59
CA ILE A 322 12.45 41.46 -9.92
C ILE A 322 10.99 41.69 -10.32
N VAL A 323 10.04 41.59 -9.39
CA VAL A 323 8.62 41.89 -9.65
C VAL A 323 8.43 43.39 -9.92
N LYS A 324 9.06 44.29 -9.15
CA LYS A 324 9.04 45.74 -9.40
C LYS A 324 9.53 46.10 -10.81
N LEU A 325 10.53 45.40 -11.37
CA LEU A 325 10.98 45.62 -12.76
C LEU A 325 9.91 45.31 -13.82
N THR A 326 8.88 44.51 -13.47
CA THR A 326 7.81 44.09 -14.40
C THR A 326 6.51 44.89 -14.28
N THR A 327 6.40 45.84 -13.34
CA THR A 327 5.17 46.63 -13.15
C THR A 327 5.00 47.72 -14.22
N ARG A 328 3.74 48.05 -14.54
CA ARG A 328 3.35 49.08 -15.51
C ARG A 328 3.27 50.47 -14.89
N GLN A 329 2.81 50.56 -13.63
CA GLN A 329 2.65 51.83 -12.93
C GLN A 329 3.90 52.19 -12.11
N LYS A 330 4.35 53.46 -12.21
CA LYS A 330 5.08 54.11 -11.14
C LYS A 330 4.11 54.34 -9.97
N GLU A 331 4.22 53.57 -8.89
CA GLU A 331 3.89 54.17 -7.59
C GLU A 331 4.99 55.21 -7.29
N PRO A 332 4.64 56.44 -6.87
CA PRO A 332 5.62 57.43 -6.46
C PRO A 332 6.15 57.03 -5.07
N GLU A 333 7.29 56.33 -5.04
CA GLU A 333 7.99 56.02 -3.78
C GLU A 333 8.54 57.30 -3.14
N GLU A 334 8.50 57.37 -1.81
CA GLU A 334 9.16 58.45 -1.05
C GLU A 334 10.69 58.26 -1.10
N PRO A 335 11.50 59.32 -0.89
CA PRO A 335 12.93 59.29 -1.19
C PRO A 335 13.76 58.22 -0.45
N ASP A 336 13.25 57.72 0.68
CA ASP A 336 13.97 56.78 1.55
C ASP A 336 13.97 55.32 1.01
N ASP A 337 12.95 54.90 0.24
CA ASP A 337 12.85 53.53 -0.28
C ASP A 337 13.85 53.21 -1.42
N MET A 338 14.48 54.24 -2.02
CA MET A 338 15.48 54.07 -3.10
C MET A 338 16.93 53.98 -2.59
N ALA A 339 17.18 54.06 -1.29
CA ALA A 339 18.54 54.14 -0.73
C ALA A 339 19.23 52.78 -0.52
N ASP A 340 18.47 51.68 -0.44
CA ASP A 340 18.96 50.41 0.14
C ASP A 340 19.55 49.39 -0.86
N ASP A 341 19.34 49.53 -2.19
CA ASP A 341 19.94 48.65 -3.20
C ASP A 341 20.39 49.41 -4.47
N PRO A 342 21.71 49.72 -4.60
CA PRO A 342 22.27 50.39 -5.77
C PRO A 342 22.06 49.63 -7.09
N VAL A 343 21.99 48.29 -7.03
CA VAL A 343 21.86 47.43 -8.21
C VAL A 343 20.45 47.55 -8.80
N PHE A 344 19.43 47.67 -7.94
CA PHE A 344 18.06 47.94 -8.39
C PHE A 344 17.93 49.33 -9.02
N ALA A 345 18.55 50.36 -8.42
CA ALA A 345 18.52 51.70 -8.97
C ALA A 345 19.15 51.77 -10.38
N GLU A 346 20.30 51.13 -10.59
CA GLU A 346 20.96 51.08 -11.90
C GLU A 346 20.17 50.27 -12.94
N ALA A 347 19.75 49.05 -12.60
CA ALA A 347 18.99 48.20 -13.52
C ALA A 347 17.62 48.81 -13.89
N MET A 348 16.95 49.47 -12.94
CA MET A 348 15.68 50.15 -13.20
C MET A 348 15.90 51.42 -14.03
N ALA A 349 16.93 52.23 -13.77
CA ALA A 349 17.28 53.37 -14.62
C ALA A 349 17.51 52.93 -16.08
N ALA A 350 18.34 51.90 -16.30
CA ALA A 350 18.62 51.36 -17.63
C ALA A 350 17.40 50.75 -18.34
N ALA A 351 16.46 50.16 -17.58
CA ALA A 351 15.22 49.61 -18.12
C ALA A 351 14.13 50.67 -18.38
N VAL A 352 14.21 51.84 -17.72
CA VAL A 352 13.22 52.94 -17.86
C VAL A 352 13.52 53.86 -19.04
N ASP A 353 14.79 54.09 -19.38
CA ASP A 353 15.22 55.13 -20.33
C ASP A 353 14.90 54.84 -21.82
N SER A 354 14.21 53.73 -22.14
CA SER A 354 14.10 53.25 -23.53
C SER A 354 12.73 52.70 -23.98
N ALA A 355 11.77 52.42 -23.09
CA ALA A 355 10.38 52.08 -23.45
C ALA A 355 9.43 52.15 -22.23
N PRO A 356 8.11 52.37 -22.42
CA PRO A 356 7.11 51.99 -21.42
C PRO A 356 7.04 50.45 -21.26
N ALA A 357 6.63 49.97 -20.08
CA ALA A 357 6.43 48.54 -19.84
C ALA A 357 5.31 47.96 -20.73
N ASN A 358 5.32 46.64 -20.92
CA ASN A 358 4.37 45.99 -21.82
C ASN A 358 2.96 45.92 -21.21
N ASP A 359 2.05 46.82 -21.63
CA ASP A 359 0.64 46.85 -21.24
C ASP A 359 -0.13 45.55 -21.52
N GLN A 360 0.40 44.67 -22.38
CA GLN A 360 -0.19 43.37 -22.68
C GLN A 360 0.44 42.21 -21.91
N MET A 361 1.38 42.44 -20.98
CA MET A 361 1.97 41.37 -20.16
C MET A 361 0.86 40.60 -19.43
N GLN A 362 0.94 39.27 -19.45
CA GLN A 362 0.00 38.35 -18.81
C GLN A 362 0.75 37.54 -17.75
N THR A 363 0.14 37.45 -16.57
CA THR A 363 0.78 36.92 -15.37
C THR A 363 0.13 35.60 -14.95
N PHE A 364 0.98 34.60 -14.78
CA PHE A 364 0.62 33.26 -14.30
C PHE A 364 1.23 33.04 -12.93
N VAL A 365 0.41 32.78 -11.91
CA VAL A 365 0.89 32.38 -10.59
C VAL A 365 0.41 30.96 -10.29
N PHE A 366 1.34 30.03 -10.09
CA PHE A 366 1.04 28.65 -9.80
C PHE A 366 1.57 28.26 -8.42
N SER A 367 0.66 27.76 -7.58
CA SER A 367 0.94 27.40 -6.18
C SER A 367 0.48 25.97 -5.89
N ALA A 368 0.97 25.34 -4.82
CA ALA A 368 0.40 24.09 -4.31
C ALA A 368 -0.70 24.35 -3.28
N THR A 369 -0.60 25.42 -2.49
CA THR A 369 -1.65 25.86 -1.55
C THR A 369 -1.99 27.35 -1.74
N LEU A 370 -3.19 27.75 -1.32
CA LEU A 370 -3.65 29.14 -1.35
C LEU A 370 -4.63 29.36 -0.18
N SER A 371 -4.51 30.49 0.52
CA SER A 371 -5.41 30.78 1.65
C SER A 371 -6.83 31.12 1.16
N LYS A 372 -7.87 30.58 1.82
CA LYS A 372 -9.28 30.91 1.45
C LYS A 372 -9.62 32.38 1.71
N GLU A 373 -8.92 33.03 2.63
CA GLU A 373 -9.04 34.47 2.87
C GLU A 373 -8.55 35.27 1.64
N LEU A 374 -7.42 34.87 1.03
CA LEU A 374 -6.93 35.50 -0.19
C LEU A 374 -7.82 35.22 -1.42
N GLN A 375 -8.40 34.03 -1.58
CA GLN A 375 -9.42 33.80 -2.63
C GLN A 375 -10.58 34.81 -2.50
N THR A 376 -10.96 35.12 -1.27
CA THR A 376 -12.03 36.08 -0.95
C THR A 376 -11.58 37.54 -1.15
N ASN A 377 -10.30 37.86 -0.91
CA ASN A 377 -9.76 39.20 -1.07
C ASN A 377 -9.45 39.55 -2.54
N LEU A 378 -8.90 38.61 -3.32
CA LEU A 378 -8.65 38.78 -4.76
C LEU A 378 -9.94 38.94 -5.57
N SER A 379 -11.02 38.25 -5.19
CA SER A 379 -12.32 38.37 -5.85
C SER A 379 -13.10 39.65 -5.46
N ARG A 380 -12.71 40.33 -4.38
CA ARG A 380 -13.38 41.54 -3.84
C ARG A 380 -12.65 42.85 -4.14
N ARG A 381 -11.71 42.89 -5.11
CA ARG A 381 -10.91 44.10 -5.44
C ARG A 381 -11.72 45.36 -5.80
N SER A 382 -13.03 45.25 -6.03
CA SER A 382 -13.96 46.38 -6.19
C SER A 382 -14.28 47.11 -4.87
N GLY A 383 -13.30 47.79 -4.27
CA GLY A 383 -13.55 48.90 -3.34
C GLY A 383 -12.65 49.01 -2.10
N ARG A 384 -11.96 50.15 -1.99
CA ARG A 384 -11.44 50.77 -0.74
C ARG A 384 -10.21 50.11 -0.08
N ARG A 385 -9.01 50.54 -0.50
CA ARG A 385 -7.74 50.45 0.29
C ARG A 385 -7.94 51.15 1.67
N LYS A 386 -8.28 50.43 2.75
CA LYS A 386 -8.11 50.91 4.14
C LYS A 386 -8.23 49.83 5.24
N ASN A 387 -7.09 49.20 5.58
CA ASN A 387 -6.62 48.85 6.94
C ASN A 387 -5.40 47.91 6.80
N LYS A 388 -4.32 48.14 7.56
CA LYS A 388 -3.00 47.50 7.37
C LYS A 388 -2.57 46.66 8.61
N ASP A 389 -3.54 46.21 9.42
CA ASP A 389 -3.30 45.74 10.80
C ASP A 389 -3.75 44.30 11.09
N LYS A 390 -3.72 43.41 10.10
CA LYS A 390 -3.74 41.96 10.34
C LYS A 390 -2.74 41.29 9.42
N ALA A 391 -1.93 40.39 10.01
CA ALA A 391 -0.90 39.66 9.29
C ALA A 391 -1.52 38.78 8.20
N SER A 392 -1.47 39.29 6.96
CA SER A 392 -1.51 38.49 5.75
C SER A 392 -0.42 37.41 5.83
N SER A 393 -0.67 36.25 5.23
CA SER A 393 0.43 35.33 4.94
C SER A 393 1.35 35.98 3.90
N THR A 394 2.64 35.68 3.93
CA THR A 394 3.62 36.39 3.10
C THR A 394 3.34 36.24 1.60
N LEU A 395 2.76 35.10 1.17
CA LEU A 395 2.27 34.89 -0.20
C LEU A 395 1.15 35.88 -0.60
N ASP A 396 0.30 36.28 0.36
CA ASP A 396 -0.76 37.26 0.12
C ASP A 396 -0.15 38.64 -0.20
N ASP A 397 0.93 39.03 0.48
CA ASP A 397 1.65 40.27 0.20
C ASP A 397 2.29 40.27 -1.20
N LEU A 398 2.88 39.14 -1.64
CA LEU A 398 3.39 39.02 -3.01
C LEU A 398 2.25 39.17 -4.04
N LEU A 399 1.11 38.52 -3.80
CA LEU A 399 -0.06 38.61 -4.69
C LEU A 399 -0.71 40.01 -4.68
N MET A 400 -0.53 40.81 -3.63
CA MET A 400 -0.91 42.22 -3.61
C MET A 400 0.07 43.12 -4.37
N LYS A 401 1.37 42.80 -4.37
CA LYS A 401 2.43 43.53 -5.10
C LYS A 401 2.42 43.27 -6.61
N LEU A 402 1.88 42.14 -7.07
CA LEU A 402 1.83 41.78 -8.50
C LEU A 402 0.84 42.65 -9.29
N ASP A 403 1.34 43.25 -10.37
CA ASP A 403 0.57 44.07 -11.32
C ASP A 403 -0.17 43.19 -12.35
N PHE A 404 -1.22 42.53 -11.88
CA PHE A 404 -2.18 41.83 -12.74
C PHE A 404 -2.82 42.81 -13.74
N ARG A 405 -2.82 42.42 -15.03
CA ARG A 405 -3.51 43.08 -16.13
C ARG A 405 -5.01 43.12 -15.90
N ASP A 406 -5.56 42.01 -15.40
CA ASP A 406 -6.97 41.90 -15.06
C ASP A 406 -7.21 42.44 -13.64
N PRO A 407 -8.22 43.29 -13.39
CA PRO A 407 -8.55 43.73 -12.03
C PRO A 407 -8.92 42.54 -11.12
N ASN A 408 -9.53 41.51 -11.70
CA ASN A 408 -9.87 40.24 -11.08
C ASN A 408 -9.22 39.08 -11.88
N PRO A 409 -8.03 38.58 -11.47
CA PRO A 409 -7.39 37.44 -12.13
C PRO A 409 -8.21 36.16 -11.96
N THR A 410 -8.06 35.22 -12.89
CA THR A 410 -8.80 33.94 -12.86
C THR A 410 -8.22 33.01 -11.82
N ILE A 411 -8.97 32.68 -10.77
CA ILE A 411 -8.56 31.67 -9.80
C ILE A 411 -9.06 30.31 -10.27
N VAL A 412 -8.12 29.40 -10.56
CA VAL A 412 -8.39 28.00 -10.88
C VAL A 412 -7.86 27.15 -9.72
N ASP A 413 -8.73 26.88 -8.75
CA ASP A 413 -8.43 26.03 -7.60
C ASP A 413 -8.86 24.59 -7.88
N LEU A 414 -7.89 23.67 -7.85
CA LEU A 414 -8.07 22.23 -7.96
C LEU A 414 -7.44 21.51 -6.76
N SER A 415 -7.22 22.23 -5.66
CA SER A 415 -6.83 21.64 -4.38
C SER A 415 -7.92 20.67 -3.92
N PRO A 416 -7.59 19.44 -3.48
CA PRO A 416 -8.60 18.55 -2.95
C PRO A 416 -9.24 19.16 -1.70
N GLU A 417 -10.57 19.02 -1.58
CA GLU A 417 -11.27 19.37 -0.34
C GLU A 417 -10.61 18.62 0.83
N TYR A 418 -10.36 19.32 1.94
CA TYR A 418 -9.65 18.81 3.12
C TYR A 418 -8.19 18.36 2.89
N GLY A 419 -7.57 18.77 1.77
CA GLY A 419 -6.15 18.58 1.49
C GLY A 419 -5.73 17.11 1.33
N LYS A 420 -6.65 16.23 0.89
CA LYS A 420 -6.39 14.80 0.71
C LYS A 420 -6.54 14.38 -0.75
N VAL A 421 -5.46 13.94 -1.38
CA VAL A 421 -5.53 13.26 -2.69
C VAL A 421 -6.40 12.01 -2.55
N SER A 422 -7.37 11.81 -3.43
CA SER A 422 -8.28 10.65 -3.38
C SER A 422 -7.57 9.30 -3.50
N THR A 423 -6.39 9.25 -4.14
CA THR A 423 -5.55 8.05 -4.28
C THR A 423 -4.52 7.88 -3.16
N LEU A 424 -4.50 8.76 -2.15
CA LEU A 424 -3.60 8.67 -1.00
C LEU A 424 -4.26 7.94 0.18
N ILE A 425 -3.67 6.81 0.56
CA ILE A 425 -4.01 6.09 1.80
C ILE A 425 -3.09 6.58 2.91
N GLU A 426 -3.67 7.07 4.00
CA GLU A 426 -2.95 7.59 5.17
C GLU A 426 -3.17 6.66 6.36
N SER A 427 -2.11 6.35 7.10
CA SER A 427 -2.14 5.46 8.25
C SER A 427 -1.22 5.97 9.36
N ARG A 428 -1.50 5.58 10.61
CA ARG A 428 -0.67 5.92 11.78
C ARG A 428 -0.20 4.69 12.56
N ILE A 429 0.87 4.87 13.33
CA ILE A 429 1.32 3.96 14.40
C ILE A 429 1.59 4.82 15.63
N GLU A 430 0.93 4.52 16.75
CA GLU A 430 1.30 5.11 18.03
C GLU A 430 2.45 4.32 18.68
N CYS A 431 3.55 5.01 19.02
CA CYS A 431 4.77 4.36 19.50
C CYS A 431 5.58 5.27 20.43
N ILE A 432 6.39 4.70 21.34
CA ILE A 432 7.25 5.50 22.22
C ILE A 432 8.40 6.12 21.41
N SER A 433 8.90 7.30 21.76
CA SER A 433 9.95 8.01 21.00
C SER A 433 11.23 7.19 20.80
N GLY A 434 11.59 6.32 21.75
CA GLY A 434 12.74 5.42 21.65
C GLY A 434 12.54 4.22 20.71
N ASP A 435 11.28 3.94 20.34
CA ASP A 435 10.81 2.75 19.65
C ASP A 435 10.59 2.99 18.13
N LYS A 436 10.50 4.25 17.70
CA LYS A 436 10.30 4.63 16.29
C LYS A 436 11.26 3.95 15.31
N ASP A 437 12.53 3.76 15.69
CA ASP A 437 13.54 3.11 14.85
C ASP A 437 13.10 1.68 14.45
N PHE A 438 12.47 0.90 15.35
CA PHE A 438 12.06 -0.47 15.04
C PHE A 438 10.69 -0.56 14.36
N TYR A 439 9.77 0.38 14.59
CA TYR A 439 8.53 0.48 13.80
C TYR A 439 8.82 0.89 12.35
N LEU A 440 9.77 1.81 12.14
CA LEU A 440 10.29 2.14 10.81
C LEU A 440 10.92 0.91 10.14
N TYR A 441 11.76 0.16 10.86
CA TYR A 441 12.39 -1.05 10.33
C TYR A 441 11.36 -2.16 10.01
N TYR A 442 10.35 -2.35 10.87
CA TYR A 442 9.23 -3.25 10.62
C TYR A 442 8.52 -2.89 9.32
N PHE A 443 8.08 -1.64 9.15
CA PHE A 443 7.37 -1.19 7.96
C PHE A 443 8.20 -1.41 6.67
N LEU A 444 9.47 -0.99 6.67
CA LEU A 444 10.38 -1.10 5.53
C LEU A 444 10.72 -2.56 5.16
N LEU A 445 10.66 -3.49 6.11
CA LEU A 445 10.78 -4.92 5.82
C LEU A 445 9.46 -5.56 5.38
N ARG A 446 8.33 -5.14 5.95
CA ARG A 446 6.98 -5.68 5.75
C ARG A 446 6.37 -5.31 4.39
N TYR A 447 6.69 -4.11 3.90
CA TYR A 447 6.20 -3.55 2.64
C TYR A 447 7.38 -3.10 1.77
N PRO A 448 7.91 -3.96 0.88
CA PRO A 448 9.03 -3.61 0.02
C PRO A 448 8.59 -2.61 -1.07
N GLY A 449 9.12 -1.39 -1.02
CA GLY A 449 8.83 -0.32 -1.98
C GLY A 449 9.76 0.88 -1.80
N ARG A 450 9.83 1.79 -2.78
CA ARG A 450 10.63 3.02 -2.69
C ARG A 450 10.01 3.93 -1.64
N SER A 451 10.74 4.13 -0.56
CA SER A 451 10.23 4.77 0.65
C SER A 451 10.98 6.07 0.95
N LEU A 452 10.25 7.16 1.16
CA LEU A 452 10.78 8.48 1.51
C LEU A 452 10.50 8.77 2.99
N VAL A 453 11.56 8.83 3.81
CA VAL A 453 11.46 9.03 5.26
C VAL A 453 11.82 10.48 5.60
N PHE A 454 10.86 11.21 6.17
CA PHE A 454 11.04 12.59 6.60
C PHE A 454 11.48 12.69 8.06
N VAL A 455 12.62 13.35 8.28
CA VAL A 455 13.24 13.61 9.59
C VAL A 455 13.52 15.11 9.73
N SER A 456 13.26 15.70 10.89
CA SER A 456 13.35 17.15 11.07
C SER A 456 14.77 17.67 11.32
N SER A 457 15.74 16.81 11.68
CA SER A 457 17.14 17.19 11.94
C SER A 457 18.14 16.37 11.12
N ILE A 458 19.25 17.00 10.74
CA ILE A 458 20.37 16.36 10.02
C ILE A 458 21.02 15.27 10.90
N ASP A 459 21.12 15.49 12.21
CA ASP A 459 21.65 14.51 13.16
C ASP A 459 20.77 13.25 13.23
N GLY A 460 19.46 13.39 13.05
CA GLY A 460 18.55 12.26 12.90
C GLY A 460 18.90 11.40 11.68
N ILE A 461 19.27 12.02 10.55
CA ILE A 461 19.70 11.31 9.34
C ILE A 461 21.06 10.64 9.54
N ARG A 462 22.02 11.35 10.16
CA ARG A 462 23.36 10.84 10.49
C ARG A 462 23.30 9.64 11.44
N ARG A 463 22.38 9.63 12.42
CA ARG A 463 22.14 8.50 13.33
C ARG A 463 21.44 7.32 12.63
N LEU A 464 20.40 7.62 11.85
CA LEU A 464 19.49 6.59 11.33
C LEU A 464 20.07 5.83 10.13
N THR A 465 20.90 6.48 9.31
CA THR A 465 21.49 5.87 8.10
C THR A 465 22.39 4.66 8.44
N PRO A 466 23.40 4.76 9.33
CA PRO A 466 24.26 3.62 9.67
C PRO A 466 23.51 2.47 10.33
N ILE A 467 22.52 2.76 11.19
CA ILE A 467 21.67 1.75 11.82
C ILE A 467 20.92 0.94 10.75
N MET A 468 20.33 1.59 9.77
CA MET A 468 19.56 0.92 8.71
C MET A 468 20.45 0.18 7.70
N GLU A 469 21.66 0.69 7.41
CA GLU A 469 22.68 -0.02 6.62
C GLU A 469 23.15 -1.31 7.32
N LEU A 470 23.40 -1.26 8.64
CA LEU A 470 23.72 -2.46 9.45
C LEU A 470 22.60 -3.50 9.44
N LEU A 471 21.35 -3.06 9.29
CA LEU A 471 20.16 -3.89 9.15
C LEU A 471 19.87 -4.35 7.71
N GLN A 472 20.84 -4.19 6.80
CA GLN A 472 20.78 -4.61 5.39
C GLN A 472 19.70 -3.92 4.54
N LEU A 473 19.29 -2.70 4.90
CA LEU A 473 18.47 -1.86 4.04
C LEU A 473 19.33 -0.98 3.12
N LYS A 474 18.83 -0.73 1.91
CA LYS A 474 19.49 0.15 0.92
C LYS A 474 19.05 1.59 1.16
N VAL A 475 19.79 2.30 1.99
CA VAL A 475 19.46 3.65 2.45
C VAL A 475 20.35 4.70 1.79
N PHE A 476 19.77 5.85 1.45
CA PHE A 476 20.49 7.01 0.92
C PHE A 476 20.12 8.26 1.73
N PRO A 477 21.09 9.02 2.27
CA PRO A 477 20.82 10.26 2.99
C PRO A 477 20.70 11.46 2.04
N LEU A 478 19.85 12.41 2.40
CA LEU A 478 19.64 13.67 1.67
C LEU A 478 19.44 14.84 2.65
N HIS A 479 20.46 15.67 2.82
CA HIS A 479 20.41 16.87 3.67
C HIS A 479 21.13 18.06 3.01
N SER A 480 20.91 19.27 3.52
CA SER A 480 21.45 20.53 2.97
C SER A 480 22.98 20.60 2.97
N GLN A 481 23.64 20.04 4.00
CA GLN A 481 25.11 20.00 4.07
C GLN A 481 25.79 19.05 3.05
N LEU A 482 25.04 18.23 2.28
CA LEU A 482 25.66 17.43 1.22
C LEU A 482 25.98 18.28 0.00
N GLN A 483 27.19 18.13 -0.55
CA GLN A 483 27.55 18.75 -1.82
C GLN A 483 26.55 18.36 -2.94
N GLN A 484 26.21 19.29 -3.82
CA GLN A 484 25.17 19.11 -4.84
C GLN A 484 25.36 17.86 -5.71
N ARG A 485 26.61 17.57 -6.12
CA ARG A 485 26.96 16.37 -6.89
C ARG A 485 26.64 15.07 -6.14
N GLN A 486 26.79 15.06 -4.82
CA GLN A 486 26.47 13.93 -3.96
C GLN A 486 24.96 13.79 -3.74
N ARG A 487 24.22 14.91 -3.58
CA ARG A 487 22.75 14.92 -3.54
C ARG A 487 22.15 14.26 -4.79
N LEU A 488 22.60 14.67 -5.97
CA LEU A 488 22.16 14.10 -7.26
C LEU A 488 22.53 12.61 -7.37
N LYS A 489 23.77 12.23 -7.08
CA LYS A 489 24.23 10.83 -7.09
C LYS A 489 23.42 9.91 -6.16
N ASN A 490 23.02 10.40 -4.98
CA ASN A 490 22.16 9.67 -4.06
C ASN A 490 20.73 9.55 -4.59
N LEU A 491 20.19 10.60 -5.20
CA LEU A 491 18.87 10.58 -5.84
C LEU A 491 18.81 9.61 -7.03
N ASP A 492 19.85 9.56 -7.87
CA ASP A 492 19.90 8.64 -9.01
C ASP A 492 20.08 7.17 -8.59
N ARG A 493 20.82 6.93 -7.51
CA ARG A 493 20.89 5.61 -6.84
C ARG A 493 19.54 5.19 -6.27
N PHE A 494 18.79 6.12 -5.67
CA PHE A 494 17.42 5.86 -5.20
C PHE A 494 16.46 5.58 -6.37
N LYS A 495 16.53 6.34 -7.47
CA LYS A 495 15.71 6.13 -8.68
C LYS A 495 15.96 4.77 -9.34
N SER A 496 17.22 4.33 -9.40
CA SER A 496 17.65 3.09 -10.08
C SER A 496 17.50 1.82 -9.22
N THR A 497 17.35 1.95 -7.91
CA THR A 497 17.32 0.81 -6.98
C THR A 497 15.89 0.47 -6.57
N PRO A 498 15.37 -0.75 -6.87
CA PRO A 498 14.08 -1.19 -6.34
C PRO A 498 14.14 -1.34 -4.81
N SER A 499 13.05 -0.93 -4.14
CA SER A 499 12.91 -0.94 -2.68
C SER A 499 14.03 -0.20 -1.92
N ALA A 500 14.49 0.93 -2.47
CA ALA A 500 15.40 1.85 -1.78
C ALA A 500 14.68 2.76 -0.77
N VAL A 501 15.43 3.27 0.20
CA VAL A 501 14.96 4.20 1.22
C VAL A 501 15.74 5.51 1.11
N LEU A 502 15.04 6.63 0.92
CA LEU A 502 15.64 7.97 0.96
C LEU A 502 15.28 8.60 2.32
N ILE A 503 16.27 8.96 3.13
CA ILE A 503 16.03 9.68 4.39
C ILE A 503 16.38 11.15 4.16
N ALA A 504 15.41 12.04 4.34
CA ALA A 504 15.53 13.45 3.97
C ALA A 504 14.97 14.42 5.01
N THR A 505 15.51 15.64 5.04
CA THR A 505 14.88 16.80 5.69
C THR A 505 13.94 17.52 4.73
N ASP A 506 12.97 18.27 5.26
CA ASP A 506 12.04 19.06 4.44
C ASP A 506 12.76 19.98 3.45
N VAL A 507 13.75 20.74 3.93
CA VAL A 507 14.58 21.65 3.12
C VAL A 507 15.27 20.91 1.97
N ALA A 508 15.82 19.72 2.23
CA ALA A 508 16.62 19.00 1.25
C ALA A 508 15.78 18.22 0.22
N ALA A 509 14.53 17.87 0.54
CA ALA A 509 13.57 17.18 -0.32
C ALA A 509 12.66 18.12 -1.15
N ARG A 510 12.55 19.39 -0.76
CA ARG A 510 11.89 20.44 -1.57
C ARG A 510 12.66 20.68 -2.87
N GLY A 511 11.94 21.09 -3.92
CA GLY A 511 12.51 21.38 -5.24
C GLY A 511 12.99 20.18 -6.08
N LEU A 512 13.25 19.02 -5.47
CA LEU A 512 13.66 17.82 -6.20
C LEU A 512 12.46 17.06 -6.75
N ASP A 513 12.51 16.71 -8.04
CA ASP A 513 11.58 15.74 -8.60
C ASP A 513 12.02 14.32 -8.22
N ILE A 514 11.19 13.69 -7.39
CA ILE A 514 11.35 12.33 -6.90
C ILE A 514 10.22 11.50 -7.52
N PRO A 515 10.40 10.99 -8.76
CA PRO A 515 9.33 10.28 -9.46
C PRO A 515 9.09 8.91 -8.82
N SER A 516 7.81 8.56 -8.65
CA SER A 516 7.35 7.23 -8.24
C SER A 516 7.83 6.77 -6.84
N VAL A 517 7.54 7.56 -5.80
CA VAL A 517 7.66 7.09 -4.40
C VAL A 517 6.42 6.27 -4.04
N ASP A 518 6.62 5.07 -3.53
CA ASP A 518 5.54 4.14 -3.18
C ASP A 518 5.04 4.42 -1.74
N HIS A 519 5.96 4.77 -0.82
CA HIS A 519 5.64 5.09 0.58
C HIS A 519 6.27 6.42 1.04
N VAL A 520 5.49 7.29 1.69
CA VAL A 520 5.97 8.45 2.44
C VAL A 520 5.87 8.13 3.94
N ILE A 521 6.94 8.35 4.71
CA ILE A 521 6.99 8.02 6.13
C ILE A 521 7.39 9.26 6.93
N HIS A 522 6.48 9.75 7.76
CA HIS A 522 6.71 10.83 8.71
C HIS A 522 7.32 10.24 9.99
N TYR A 523 8.65 10.08 10.01
CA TYR A 523 9.37 9.66 11.22
C TYR A 523 9.25 10.71 12.34
N GLN A 524 9.18 11.99 11.97
CA GLN A 524 8.74 13.10 12.83
C GLN A 524 7.61 13.85 12.13
N LEU A 525 6.59 14.28 12.88
CA LEU A 525 5.45 14.99 12.32
C LEU A 525 5.85 16.41 11.84
N PRO A 526 5.32 16.89 10.71
CA PRO A 526 5.48 18.28 10.30
C PRO A 526 4.68 19.20 11.21
N ARG A 527 5.13 20.45 11.38
CA ARG A 527 4.49 21.44 12.26
C ARG A 527 3.37 22.25 11.60
N THR A 528 3.29 22.24 10.26
CA THR A 528 2.31 23.01 9.48
C THR A 528 1.57 22.11 8.49
N ALA A 529 0.35 22.50 8.13
CA ALA A 529 -0.48 21.78 7.16
C ALA A 529 0.17 21.75 5.76
N ASP A 530 0.76 22.87 5.31
CA ASP A 530 1.44 22.94 4.01
C ASP A 530 2.63 21.97 3.93
N ALA A 531 3.43 21.86 5.00
CA ALA A 531 4.51 20.89 5.05
C ALA A 531 3.98 19.44 5.02
N TYR A 532 2.82 19.16 5.63
CA TYR A 532 2.18 17.86 5.55
C TYR A 532 1.74 17.49 4.12
N VAL A 533 1.03 18.40 3.45
CA VAL A 533 0.60 18.24 2.05
C VAL A 533 1.82 18.09 1.13
N HIS A 534 2.87 18.91 1.31
CA HIS A 534 4.09 18.85 0.52
C HIS A 534 4.92 17.56 0.69
N ARG A 535 4.85 16.91 1.86
CA ARG A 535 5.45 15.60 2.12
C ARG A 535 4.62 14.48 1.47
N ASN A 536 3.30 14.49 1.68
CA ASN A 536 2.38 13.50 1.12
C ASN A 536 2.35 13.55 -0.42
N GLY A 537 2.38 14.74 -1.02
CA GLY A 537 2.49 14.97 -2.46
C GLY A 537 3.85 14.56 -3.08
N ARG A 538 4.65 13.74 -2.40
CA ARG A 538 5.79 13.00 -2.98
C ARG A 538 5.38 11.60 -3.45
N THR A 539 4.31 11.04 -2.91
CA THR A 539 3.62 9.85 -3.44
C THR A 539 2.28 10.25 -4.09
N ALA A 540 1.45 9.29 -4.49
CA ALA A 540 0.12 9.48 -5.10
C ALA A 540 0.05 10.36 -6.38
N ARG A 541 1.20 10.69 -6.99
CA ARG A 541 1.28 11.51 -8.21
C ARG A 541 0.74 10.76 -9.45
N ALA A 542 0.15 11.51 -10.38
CA ALA A 542 -0.28 11.03 -11.69
C ALA A 542 -1.18 9.78 -11.65
N GLN A 543 -2.24 9.84 -10.84
CA GLN A 543 -3.26 8.78 -10.66
C GLN A 543 -2.76 7.43 -10.14
N ARG A 544 -1.52 7.34 -9.63
CA ARG A 544 -1.09 6.16 -8.87
C ARG A 544 -1.61 6.22 -7.44
N GLU A 545 -1.87 5.05 -6.88
CA GLU A 545 -2.04 4.89 -5.43
C GLU A 545 -0.75 5.26 -4.70
N GLY A 546 -0.87 5.89 -3.55
CA GLY A 546 0.25 6.24 -2.68
C GLY A 546 -0.08 5.99 -1.22
N PHE A 547 0.94 5.67 -0.43
CA PHE A 547 0.78 5.39 0.99
C PHE A 547 1.56 6.38 1.86
N SER A 548 0.94 6.92 2.91
CA SER A 548 1.58 7.77 3.91
C SER A 548 1.45 7.17 5.31
N LEU A 549 2.59 7.04 6.02
CA LEU A 549 2.69 6.53 7.38
C LEU A 549 3.11 7.63 8.36
N LEU A 550 2.37 7.77 9.46
CA LEU A 550 2.68 8.68 10.56
C LEU A 550 3.13 7.92 11.80
N LEU A 551 4.40 8.08 12.22
CA LEU A 551 4.91 7.54 13.48
C LEU A 551 4.70 8.58 14.58
N ILE A 552 3.74 8.35 15.48
CA ILE A 552 3.31 9.32 16.49
C ILE A 552 3.87 8.94 17.86
N ALA A 553 4.70 9.81 18.45
CA ALA A 553 5.08 9.71 19.85
C ALA A 553 4.08 10.41 20.79
N PRO A 554 4.01 10.04 22.09
CA PRO A 554 3.09 10.66 23.04
C PRO A 554 3.20 12.19 23.13
N ASN A 555 4.41 12.73 22.97
CA ASN A 555 4.68 14.17 22.97
C ASN A 555 4.31 14.88 21.64
N GLU A 556 4.03 14.13 20.57
CA GLU A 556 3.63 14.67 19.26
C GLU A 556 2.11 14.63 19.05
N ARG A 557 1.32 14.01 19.94
CA ARG A 557 -0.15 13.95 19.85
C ARG A 557 -0.81 15.33 19.73
N GLY A 558 -0.25 16.36 20.41
CA GLY A 558 -0.74 17.74 20.28
C GLY A 558 -0.47 18.35 18.89
N ILE A 559 0.68 18.05 18.29
CA ILE A 559 1.03 18.48 16.92
C ILE A 559 0.10 17.80 15.92
N MET A 560 -0.14 16.50 16.09
CA MET A 560 -1.09 15.74 15.28
C MET A 560 -2.50 16.33 15.32
N LYS A 561 -3.00 16.68 16.51
CA LYS A 561 -4.33 17.31 16.64
C LYS A 561 -4.39 18.65 15.91
N GLY A 562 -3.44 19.56 16.17
CA GLY A 562 -3.40 20.87 15.50
C GLY A 562 -3.27 20.78 13.98
N LEU A 563 -2.61 19.74 13.47
CA LEU A 563 -2.51 19.45 12.04
C LEU A 563 -3.85 18.98 11.45
N MET A 564 -4.59 18.11 12.13
CA MET A 564 -5.94 17.70 11.69
C MET A 564 -6.94 18.86 11.77
N ASP A 565 -6.89 19.65 12.85
CA ASP A 565 -7.71 20.86 13.03
C ASP A 565 -7.45 21.86 11.88
N SER A 566 -6.17 22.08 11.52
CA SER A 566 -5.78 22.97 10.40
C SER A 566 -6.26 22.46 9.04
N LEU A 567 -6.26 21.14 8.82
CA LEU A 567 -6.80 20.49 7.61
C LEU A 567 -8.34 20.36 7.63
N LYS A 568 -9.00 20.78 8.72
CA LYS A 568 -10.44 20.64 8.96
C LYS A 568 -10.94 19.18 8.87
N ARG A 569 -10.12 18.23 9.32
CA ARG A 569 -10.45 16.79 9.32
C ARG A 569 -10.94 16.37 10.70
N THR A 570 -12.18 15.92 10.77
CA THR A 570 -12.81 15.39 11.99
C THR A 570 -12.60 13.89 12.17
N GLU A 571 -12.32 13.14 11.10
CA GLU A 571 -12.08 11.69 11.17
C GLU A 571 -10.64 11.36 11.63
N PRO A 572 -10.45 10.38 12.53
CA PRO A 572 -9.12 9.91 12.92
C PRO A 572 -8.46 9.09 11.81
N ILE A 573 -7.16 9.30 11.62
CA ILE A 573 -6.35 8.45 10.70
C ILE A 573 -6.34 7.01 11.21
N THR A 574 -6.57 6.05 10.30
CA THR A 574 -6.59 4.61 10.58
C THR A 574 -5.24 4.11 11.08
N GLU A 575 -5.24 3.23 12.07
CA GLU A 575 -4.02 2.62 12.60
C GLU A 575 -3.56 1.44 11.73
N LEU A 576 -2.25 1.30 11.55
CA LEU A 576 -1.65 0.19 10.80
C LEU A 576 -1.65 -1.08 11.67
N PRO A 577 -2.08 -2.26 11.17
CA PRO A 577 -1.88 -3.51 11.88
C PRO A 577 -0.38 -3.81 12.04
N VAL A 578 0.06 -4.08 13.28
CA VAL A 578 1.46 -4.43 13.60
C VAL A 578 1.52 -5.78 14.30
N GLU A 579 2.28 -6.71 13.71
CA GLU A 579 2.58 -8.02 14.28
C GLU A 579 3.60 -7.90 15.43
N HIS A 580 3.11 -7.69 16.66
CA HIS A 580 3.96 -7.48 17.85
C HIS A 580 4.97 -8.61 18.10
N ASP A 581 4.63 -9.87 17.82
CA ASP A 581 5.55 -11.02 17.95
C ASP A 581 6.78 -10.96 17.01
N ILE A 582 6.65 -10.27 15.87
CA ILE A 582 7.77 -9.97 14.97
C ILE A 582 8.55 -8.76 15.49
N LEU A 583 7.84 -7.75 15.98
CA LEU A 583 8.37 -6.49 16.50
C LEU A 583 9.42 -6.70 17.61
N ASP A 584 9.19 -7.63 18.55
CA ASP A 584 10.15 -7.93 19.62
C ASP A 584 11.47 -8.51 19.10
N ARG A 585 11.45 -9.35 18.06
CA ARG A 585 12.68 -9.85 17.41
C ARG A 585 13.40 -8.75 16.63
N LEU A 586 12.64 -7.85 15.99
CA LEU A 586 13.20 -6.68 15.33
C LEU A 586 13.84 -5.72 16.34
N LYS A 587 13.24 -5.52 17.50
CA LYS A 587 13.77 -4.70 18.60
C LYS A 587 15.15 -5.17 19.05
N GLN A 588 15.39 -6.48 19.16
CA GLN A 588 16.72 -7.05 19.44
C GLN A 588 17.73 -6.70 18.33
N ARG A 589 17.36 -6.90 17.06
CA ARG A 589 18.21 -6.55 15.90
C ARG A 589 18.58 -5.06 15.87
N VAL A 590 17.60 -4.16 16.08
CA VAL A 590 17.81 -2.71 16.11
C VAL A 590 18.67 -2.28 17.31
N GLN A 591 18.48 -2.90 18.49
CA GLN A 591 19.31 -2.63 19.67
C GLN A 591 20.78 -3.02 19.45
N LEU A 592 21.04 -4.17 18.82
CA LEU A 592 22.41 -4.57 18.46
C LEU A 592 23.01 -3.65 17.39
N ALA A 593 22.25 -3.25 16.37
CA ALA A 593 22.70 -2.27 15.38
C ALA A 593 23.07 -0.92 16.03
N ARG A 594 22.25 -0.41 16.98
CA ARG A 594 22.57 0.78 17.79
C ARG A 594 23.86 0.60 18.61
N GLN A 595 24.06 -0.54 19.26
CA GLN A 595 25.29 -0.81 20.02
C GLN A 595 26.54 -0.88 19.13
N ILE A 596 26.41 -1.48 17.95
CA ILE A 596 27.48 -1.56 16.94
C ILE A 596 27.84 -0.16 16.44
N ASP A 597 26.85 0.67 16.07
CA ASP A 597 27.09 2.03 15.60
C ASP A 597 27.80 2.90 16.65
N ILE A 598 27.33 2.91 17.91
CA ILE A 598 27.99 3.61 19.02
C ILE A 598 29.44 3.12 19.21
N ALA A 599 29.68 1.81 19.13
CA ALA A 599 31.02 1.25 19.23
C ALA A 599 31.91 1.60 18.01
N GLN A 600 31.36 1.64 16.80
CA GLN A 600 32.07 2.07 15.59
C GLN A 600 32.41 3.55 15.64
N HIS A 601 31.48 4.40 16.05
CA HIS A 601 31.70 5.84 16.20
C HIS A 601 32.79 6.11 17.24
N LYS A 602 32.77 5.39 18.38
CA LYS A 602 33.85 5.51 19.38
C LYS A 602 35.21 5.09 18.83
N VAL A 603 35.31 3.95 18.12
CA VAL A 603 36.58 3.52 17.49
C VAL A 603 37.05 4.50 16.41
N LYS A 604 36.14 5.04 15.59
CA LYS A 604 36.48 6.07 14.59
C LYS A 604 37.00 7.35 15.25
N LYS A 605 36.34 7.81 16.33
CA LYS A 605 36.77 8.98 17.09
C LYS A 605 38.13 8.76 17.76
N ASP A 606 38.30 7.65 18.49
CA ASP A 606 39.57 7.27 19.14
C ASP A 606 40.73 7.22 18.09
N ASN A 607 40.47 6.77 16.86
CA ASN A 607 41.46 6.75 15.78
C ASN A 607 41.72 8.13 15.15
N HIS A 608 40.67 8.94 14.93
CA HIS A 608 40.82 10.29 14.36
C HIS A 608 41.59 11.21 15.32
N GLU A 609 41.33 11.14 16.63
CA GLU A 609 42.09 11.88 17.64
C GLU A 609 43.58 11.45 17.65
N LYS A 610 43.88 10.16 17.48
CA LYS A 610 45.26 9.66 17.36
C LYS A 610 45.97 10.09 16.07
N ASN A 611 45.27 10.06 14.93
CA ASN A 611 45.83 10.52 13.66
C ASN A 611 46.06 12.04 13.67
N TRP A 612 45.07 12.82 14.12
CA TRP A 612 45.18 14.27 14.26
C TRP A 612 46.33 14.66 15.19
N LEU A 613 46.47 14.00 16.35
CA LEU A 613 47.56 14.27 17.28
C LEU A 613 48.94 14.00 16.64
N LYS A 614 49.04 12.93 15.84
CA LYS A 614 50.26 12.59 15.09
C LYS A 614 50.57 13.62 14.01
N GLU A 615 49.60 13.93 13.15
CA GLU A 615 49.73 14.93 12.08
C GLU A 615 50.05 16.33 12.64
N THR A 616 49.48 16.69 13.80
CA THR A 616 49.75 17.97 14.48
C THR A 616 51.15 18.01 15.12
N ALA A 617 51.63 16.89 15.67
CA ALA A 617 53.00 16.82 16.18
C ALA A 617 54.04 16.88 15.06
N GLU A 618 53.79 16.18 13.94
CA GLU A 618 54.61 16.26 12.72
C GLU A 618 54.61 17.69 12.14
N ALA A 619 53.46 18.37 12.09
CA ALA A 619 53.35 19.75 11.60
C ALA A 619 53.96 20.82 12.53
N LEU A 620 54.17 20.50 13.81
CA LEU A 620 54.82 21.38 14.79
C LEU A 620 56.31 21.05 15.00
N GLU A 621 56.86 20.08 14.26
CA GLU A 621 58.23 19.55 14.41
C GLU A 621 58.57 19.09 15.85
N ILE A 622 57.55 18.65 16.59
CA ILE A 622 57.72 18.15 17.97
C ILE A 622 58.07 16.66 17.89
N GLU A 623 59.28 16.29 18.32
CA GLU A 623 59.63 14.89 18.52
C GLU A 623 58.69 14.27 19.57
N LEU A 624 57.86 13.32 19.11
CA LEU A 624 57.03 12.50 19.99
C LEU A 624 57.95 11.56 20.76
N ASP A 625 58.07 11.82 22.07
CA ASP A 625 58.93 11.08 22.98
C ASP A 625 58.68 9.56 22.90
N SER A 626 59.75 8.75 22.87
CA SER A 626 59.62 7.30 22.61
C SER A 626 58.80 6.52 23.66
N ASP A 627 58.58 7.11 24.84
CA ASP A 627 57.68 6.60 25.88
C ASP A 627 56.18 6.73 25.51
N MET A 628 55.81 7.59 24.55
CA MET A 628 54.44 7.66 23.99
C MET A 628 54.12 6.48 23.07
N GLU A 629 55.13 5.75 22.56
CA GLU A 629 54.91 4.53 21.75
C GLU A 629 54.66 3.27 22.60
N ALA A 630 54.83 3.34 23.94
CA ALA A 630 54.93 2.18 24.81
C ALA A 630 53.87 2.07 25.93
N ARG A 631 52.57 2.04 25.57
CA ARG A 631 51.55 1.37 26.42
C ARG A 631 50.96 0.13 25.76
N ASN A 632 51.57 -1.02 26.07
CA ASN A 632 51.06 -2.35 25.72
C ASN A 632 49.61 -2.58 26.22
N GLU A 633 49.20 -1.89 27.29
CA GLU A 633 47.82 -1.88 27.79
C GLU A 633 46.81 -1.21 26.83
N GLU A 634 47.18 -0.13 26.13
CA GLU A 634 46.30 0.50 25.13
C GLU A 634 46.09 -0.40 23.92
N SER A 635 47.16 -1.05 23.45
CA SER A 635 47.11 -2.11 22.43
C SER A 635 46.13 -3.21 22.84
N HIS A 636 46.18 -3.64 24.10
CA HIS A 636 45.30 -4.70 24.61
C HIS A 636 43.84 -4.24 24.77
N GLN A 637 43.59 -3.00 25.19
CA GLN A 637 42.24 -2.41 25.26
C GLN A 637 41.65 -2.15 23.87
N ALA A 638 42.42 -1.64 22.92
CA ALA A 638 42.00 -1.43 21.53
C ALA A 638 41.65 -2.77 20.86
N LYS A 639 42.50 -3.80 21.01
CA LYS A 639 42.20 -5.17 20.56
C LYS A 639 40.92 -5.72 21.20
N LYS A 640 40.71 -5.49 22.50
CA LYS A 640 39.49 -5.92 23.22
C LYS A 640 38.22 -5.17 22.75
N LYS A 641 38.30 -3.86 22.49
CA LYS A 641 37.24 -3.06 21.86
C LYS A 641 36.90 -3.59 20.46
N PHE A 642 37.91 -3.83 19.62
CA PHE A 642 37.74 -4.35 18.26
C PHE A 642 37.16 -5.78 18.26
N ALA A 643 37.66 -6.67 19.11
CA ALA A 643 37.11 -8.03 19.26
C ALA A 643 35.64 -8.01 19.74
N LYS A 644 35.29 -7.13 20.68
CA LYS A 644 33.89 -6.94 21.10
C LYS A 644 33.02 -6.43 19.95
N LEU A 645 33.51 -5.47 19.16
CA LEU A 645 32.81 -4.96 17.98
C LEU A 645 32.60 -6.05 16.92
N GLN A 646 33.61 -6.88 16.65
CA GLN A 646 33.48 -8.01 15.72
C GLN A 646 32.48 -9.05 16.24
N LYS A 647 32.50 -9.36 17.54
CA LYS A 647 31.50 -10.26 18.17
C LYS A 647 30.07 -9.74 17.96
N LEU A 648 29.80 -8.47 18.28
CA LEU A 648 28.48 -7.86 18.10
C LEU A 648 28.02 -7.88 16.63
N LYS A 649 28.93 -7.62 15.67
CA LYS A 649 28.63 -7.72 14.24
C LYS A 649 28.30 -9.15 13.79
N LEU A 650 28.97 -10.15 14.37
CA LEU A 650 28.73 -11.56 14.07
C LEU A 650 27.38 -12.01 14.64
N GLU A 651 27.06 -11.61 15.87
CA GLU A 651 25.76 -11.81 16.54
C GLU A 651 24.60 -11.14 15.77
N LEU A 652 24.77 -9.90 15.31
CA LEU A 652 23.78 -9.24 14.45
C LEU A 652 23.63 -9.98 13.11
N LYS A 653 24.72 -10.47 12.50
CA LYS A 653 24.66 -11.24 11.25
C LYS A 653 23.94 -12.58 11.42
N GLU A 654 24.16 -13.26 12.54
CA GLU A 654 23.45 -14.48 12.92
C GLU A 654 21.94 -14.20 13.08
N LEU A 655 21.57 -13.21 13.90
CA LEU A 655 20.17 -12.81 14.08
C LEU A 655 19.50 -12.35 12.79
N LEU A 656 20.22 -11.69 11.86
CA LEU A 656 19.69 -11.31 10.55
C LEU A 656 19.49 -12.50 9.60
N SER A 657 20.22 -13.60 9.80
CA SER A 657 20.03 -14.84 9.04
C SER A 657 18.83 -15.66 9.51
N GLU A 658 18.35 -15.45 10.74
CA GLU A 658 17.14 -16.11 11.24
C GLU A 658 15.88 -15.63 10.49
N PRO A 659 15.00 -16.54 10.05
CA PRO A 659 13.72 -16.16 9.45
C PRO A 659 12.80 -15.51 10.51
N LEU A 660 12.16 -14.40 10.12
CA LEU A 660 11.04 -13.85 10.88
C LEU A 660 9.82 -14.75 10.63
N VAL A 661 9.17 -15.21 11.70
CA VAL A 661 8.06 -16.16 11.64
C VAL A 661 6.96 -15.66 12.58
N ALA A 662 5.76 -15.45 12.03
CA ALA A 662 4.59 -15.03 12.80
C ALA A 662 4.12 -16.08 13.81
N ARG A 663 3.26 -15.67 14.75
CA ARG A 663 2.79 -16.54 15.84
C ARG A 663 1.91 -17.68 15.34
N GLY A 664 1.94 -18.79 16.06
CA GLY A 664 1.15 -19.99 15.73
C GLY A 664 1.76 -20.91 14.66
N ILE A 665 2.86 -20.53 14.02
CA ILE A 665 3.45 -21.29 12.92
C ILE A 665 4.58 -22.19 13.43
N SER A 666 4.49 -23.47 13.09
CA SER A 666 5.51 -24.47 13.45
C SER A 666 6.76 -24.30 12.59
N ARG A 667 7.90 -24.03 13.24
CA ARG A 667 9.22 -23.97 12.59
C ARG A 667 9.74 -25.33 12.10
N ARG A 668 9.07 -26.43 12.46
CA ARG A 668 9.47 -27.80 12.10
C ARG A 668 8.63 -28.41 10.98
N TYR A 669 7.33 -28.10 10.94
CA TYR A 669 6.39 -28.66 9.95
C TYR A 669 5.38 -27.59 9.53
N ILE A 670 5.35 -27.26 8.23
CA ILE A 670 4.53 -26.18 7.67
C ILE A 670 3.00 -26.37 7.82
N THR A 671 2.56 -27.60 8.11
CA THR A 671 1.16 -28.01 8.31
C THR A 671 0.76 -28.15 9.79
N SER A 672 1.70 -28.13 10.74
CA SER A 672 1.45 -28.49 12.15
C SER A 672 1.34 -27.30 13.11
N GLY A 673 1.23 -26.08 12.58
CA GLY A 673 0.97 -24.88 13.38
C GLY A 673 -0.51 -24.76 13.78
N SER A 674 -0.81 -23.88 14.73
CA SER A 674 -2.20 -23.40 14.91
C SER A 674 -2.69 -22.60 13.70
N ARG A 675 -1.74 -22.03 12.92
CA ARG A 675 -1.97 -21.53 11.56
C ARG A 675 -1.10 -22.35 10.60
N SER A 676 -1.72 -23.09 9.68
CA SER A 676 -1.02 -23.76 8.57
C SER A 676 -0.57 -22.70 7.56
N ILE A 677 0.64 -22.85 7.02
CA ILE A 677 1.15 -21.99 5.94
C ILE A 677 1.32 -22.73 4.61
N ALA A 678 0.96 -24.03 4.55
CA ALA A 678 1.13 -24.84 3.35
C ALA A 678 0.42 -24.22 2.15
N ASP A 679 -0.85 -23.81 2.31
CA ASP A 679 -1.65 -23.25 1.23
C ASP A 679 -1.16 -21.87 0.79
N ASP A 680 -0.73 -21.02 1.74
CA ASP A 680 -0.15 -19.71 1.42
C ASP A 680 1.22 -19.83 0.74
N LEU A 681 1.98 -20.91 1.00
CA LEU A 681 3.25 -21.20 0.33
C LEU A 681 3.01 -21.69 -1.10
N VAL A 682 2.07 -22.63 -1.28
CA VAL A 682 1.69 -23.17 -2.60
C VAL A 682 1.11 -22.08 -3.51
N ASN A 683 0.25 -21.22 -2.96
CA ASN A 683 -0.38 -20.12 -3.71
C ASN A 683 0.49 -18.85 -3.83
N ALA A 684 1.76 -18.91 -3.40
CA ALA A 684 2.71 -17.78 -3.41
C ALA A 684 2.19 -16.49 -2.68
N ARG A 685 1.30 -16.65 -1.70
CA ARG A 685 0.71 -15.56 -0.90
C ARG A 685 1.57 -15.11 0.27
N ASN A 686 2.64 -15.84 0.60
CA ASN A 686 3.57 -15.51 1.68
C ASN A 686 4.53 -14.36 1.35
N HIS A 687 4.85 -13.55 2.36
CA HIS A 687 5.87 -12.51 2.28
C HIS A 687 7.31 -13.07 2.32
N GLN A 688 8.17 -12.63 1.39
CA GLN A 688 9.49 -13.23 1.14
C GLN A 688 10.46 -13.27 2.35
N LYS A 689 10.34 -12.31 3.28
CA LYS A 689 11.21 -12.19 4.46
C LYS A 689 10.51 -12.49 5.80
N MET A 690 9.18 -12.69 5.78
CA MET A 690 8.37 -12.87 6.98
C MET A 690 7.40 -14.03 6.74
N LEU A 691 7.73 -15.20 7.28
CA LEU A 691 6.95 -16.42 7.12
C LEU A 691 5.63 -16.30 7.89
N GLY A 692 4.50 -16.57 7.22
CA GLY A 692 3.17 -16.46 7.83
C GLY A 692 2.51 -15.10 7.76
N VAL A 693 3.09 -14.17 7.00
CA VAL A 693 2.56 -12.82 6.80
C VAL A 693 2.17 -12.69 5.32
N PRO A 694 0.97 -12.19 4.97
CA PRO A 694 0.52 -12.13 3.59
C PRO A 694 1.26 -11.09 2.76
N ASN A 695 1.52 -11.39 1.49
CA ASN A 695 2.20 -10.50 0.55
C ASN A 695 1.23 -9.46 -0.05
N VAL A 696 0.89 -8.44 0.73
CA VAL A 696 -0.03 -7.35 0.37
C VAL A 696 0.67 -5.99 0.48
N SER A 697 0.17 -4.98 -0.25
CA SER A 697 0.68 -3.60 -0.11
C SER A 697 0.22 -2.96 1.22
N ALA A 698 0.93 -1.94 1.71
CA ALA A 698 0.53 -1.25 2.93
C ALA A 698 -0.87 -0.63 2.84
N GLY A 699 -1.24 -0.12 1.66
CA GLY A 699 -2.59 0.40 1.39
C GLY A 699 -3.65 -0.69 1.46
N GLN A 700 -3.38 -1.85 0.86
CA GLN A 700 -4.26 -3.02 0.96
C GLN A 700 -4.36 -3.53 2.39
N ASP A 701 -3.26 -3.63 3.14
CA ASP A 701 -3.29 -4.10 4.53
C ASP A 701 -4.06 -3.14 5.44
N VAL A 702 -3.98 -1.81 5.22
CA VAL A 702 -4.82 -0.83 5.95
C VAL A 702 -6.28 -0.88 5.51
N VAL A 703 -6.58 -1.08 4.22
CA VAL A 703 -7.97 -1.22 3.75
C VAL A 703 -8.58 -2.52 4.26
N ILE A 704 -7.86 -3.64 4.15
CA ILE A 704 -8.22 -4.95 4.71
C ILE A 704 -8.36 -4.83 6.24
N SER A 705 -7.43 -4.16 6.93
CA SER A 705 -7.53 -3.89 8.37
C SER A 705 -8.57 -2.83 8.73
N LYS A 706 -9.09 -2.03 7.79
CA LYS A 706 -10.21 -1.11 8.01
C LYS A 706 -11.54 -1.83 7.80
N TYR A 707 -11.66 -2.69 6.79
CA TYR A 707 -12.78 -3.63 6.66
C TYR A 707 -12.80 -4.58 7.86
N PHE A 708 -11.66 -5.15 8.24
CA PHE A 708 -11.53 -5.90 9.47
C PHE A 708 -11.69 -5.04 10.71
N ALA A 709 -11.31 -3.77 10.83
CA ALA A 709 -11.61 -2.99 12.05
C ALA A 709 -13.08 -2.59 12.16
N MET A 710 -13.70 -2.26 11.03
CA MET A 710 -15.15 -2.03 10.91
C MET A 710 -15.94 -3.32 11.16
N ALA A 711 -15.37 -4.50 10.85
CA ALA A 711 -15.93 -5.79 11.22
C ALA A 711 -15.55 -6.25 12.65
N ASN A 712 -14.34 -5.98 13.15
CA ASN A 712 -13.75 -6.50 14.41
C ASN A 712 -14.12 -5.68 15.64
N ASN A 713 -14.83 -4.56 15.47
CA ASN A 713 -15.68 -4.05 16.55
C ASN A 713 -16.79 -5.05 16.89
N GLU A 714 -17.07 -6.02 16.01
CA GLU A 714 -18.08 -7.05 16.20
C GLU A 714 -17.52 -8.48 16.10
N VAL A 715 -16.72 -8.87 15.10
CA VAL A 715 -16.34 -10.28 14.80
C VAL A 715 -14.99 -10.75 15.41
N LEU A 716 -14.92 -12.03 15.82
CA LEU A 716 -13.77 -12.79 16.32
C LEU A 716 -13.04 -13.56 15.19
N ASP A 717 -11.79 -13.98 15.44
CA ASP A 717 -10.92 -14.71 14.48
C ASP A 717 -11.48 -16.07 14.02
N ASP A 718 -12.48 -16.60 14.71
CA ASP A 718 -13.19 -17.83 14.34
C ASP A 718 -14.50 -17.58 13.55
N GLY A 719 -14.98 -16.34 13.48
CA GLY A 719 -16.21 -15.93 12.80
C GLY A 719 -17.36 -15.50 13.72
N ARG A 720 -17.23 -15.63 15.05
CA ARG A 720 -18.29 -15.24 16.03
C ARG A 720 -18.41 -13.75 16.23
N VAL A 721 -19.62 -13.22 16.45
CA VAL A 721 -19.85 -11.78 16.60
C VAL A 721 -20.14 -11.38 18.06
N LYS A 722 -19.14 -10.77 18.73
CA LYS A 722 -19.17 -10.28 20.13
C LYS A 722 -20.37 -9.42 20.46
N SER A 723 -20.77 -8.50 19.57
CA SER A 723 -21.93 -7.64 19.80
C SER A 723 -23.24 -8.43 19.77
N ARG A 724 -23.36 -9.45 18.92
CA ARG A 724 -24.55 -10.31 18.86
C ARG A 724 -24.72 -11.19 20.10
N VAL A 725 -23.63 -11.71 20.68
CA VAL A 725 -23.70 -12.46 21.94
C VAL A 725 -24.18 -11.58 23.09
N ALA A 726 -23.70 -10.33 23.17
CA ALA A 726 -24.13 -9.37 24.18
C ALA A 726 -25.56 -8.82 23.94
N ASN A 727 -26.00 -8.75 22.69
CA ASN A 727 -27.34 -8.28 22.32
C ASN A 727 -28.40 -9.39 22.33
N TYR A 728 -28.03 -10.67 22.42
CA TYR A 728 -28.98 -11.78 22.42
C TYR A 728 -30.05 -11.63 23.52
N THR A 729 -29.60 -11.33 24.75
CA THR A 729 -30.49 -11.11 25.90
C THR A 729 -31.34 -9.84 25.80
N ALA A 730 -31.05 -8.92 24.87
CA ALA A 730 -31.85 -7.70 24.68
C ALA A 730 -33.13 -7.93 23.84
N PHE A 731 -33.27 -9.09 23.18
CA PHE A 731 -34.49 -9.47 22.45
C PHE A 731 -35.56 -10.15 23.33
N TRP A 732 -35.24 -10.41 24.60
CA TRP A 732 -36.05 -11.19 25.54
C TRP A 732 -36.29 -10.37 26.82
N ASP A 733 -37.54 -10.30 27.29
CA ASP A 733 -37.85 -9.74 28.61
C ASP A 733 -37.88 -10.88 29.65
N GLY A 734 -37.43 -10.61 30.88
CA GLY A 734 -37.26 -11.63 31.93
C GLY A 734 -38.56 -12.09 32.61
N ASP A 735 -39.71 -11.77 32.02
CA ASP A 735 -41.05 -11.98 32.57
C ASP A 735 -42.00 -12.41 31.45
N SER A 736 -42.33 -13.71 31.42
CA SER A 736 -43.17 -14.33 30.39
C SER A 736 -44.60 -13.76 30.33
N ALA A 737 -45.05 -13.02 31.35
CA ALA A 737 -46.32 -12.30 31.34
C ALA A 737 -46.29 -10.98 30.54
N LYS A 738 -45.10 -10.47 30.18
CA LYS A 738 -44.92 -9.23 29.41
C LYS A 738 -44.57 -9.43 27.93
N ASP A 739 -44.26 -10.66 27.51
CA ASP A 739 -43.89 -11.01 26.13
C ASP A 739 -45.11 -10.99 25.17
N GLY A 740 -45.58 -9.77 24.86
CA GLY A 740 -46.71 -9.52 23.96
C GLY A 740 -46.34 -9.50 22.47
N ASP A 741 -47.37 -9.38 21.63
CA ASP A 741 -47.27 -9.49 20.15
C ASP A 741 -46.22 -8.56 19.51
N VAL A 742 -45.95 -7.39 20.12
CA VAL A 742 -44.94 -6.43 19.65
C VAL A 742 -43.52 -6.98 19.78
N HIS A 743 -43.22 -7.69 20.87
CA HIS A 743 -41.91 -8.31 21.09
C HIS A 743 -41.72 -9.49 20.13
N LYS A 744 -42.76 -10.29 19.92
CA LYS A 744 -42.80 -11.37 18.92
C LYS A 744 -42.57 -10.84 17.50
N ALA A 745 -43.28 -9.80 17.09
CA ALA A 745 -43.09 -9.16 15.79
C ALA A 745 -41.65 -8.68 15.58
N ASN A 746 -41.05 -8.04 16.59
CA ASN A 746 -39.66 -7.59 16.56
C ASN A 746 -38.64 -8.75 16.42
N ARG A 747 -38.89 -9.90 17.08
CA ARG A 747 -38.07 -11.12 16.91
C ARG A 747 -38.19 -11.74 15.53
N VAL A 748 -39.41 -11.77 14.96
CA VAL A 748 -39.67 -12.31 13.62
C VAL A 748 -39.05 -11.43 12.53
N GLU A 749 -39.12 -10.10 12.68
CA GLU A 749 -38.53 -9.14 11.74
C GLU A 749 -37.00 -9.18 11.78
N ASN A 750 -36.39 -9.33 12.96
CA ASN A 750 -34.94 -9.38 13.16
C ASN A 750 -34.38 -10.82 13.36
N TYR A 751 -35.08 -11.84 12.86
CA TYR A 751 -34.79 -13.26 13.14
C TYR A 751 -33.30 -13.64 12.94
N LYS A 752 -32.66 -13.09 11.91
CA LYS A 752 -31.24 -13.36 11.58
C LYS A 752 -30.29 -12.99 12.72
N ASP A 753 -30.54 -11.89 13.41
CA ASP A 753 -29.65 -11.43 14.47
C ASP A 753 -29.90 -12.16 15.79
N VAL A 754 -31.15 -12.56 16.06
CA VAL A 754 -31.52 -13.47 17.16
C VAL A 754 -30.78 -14.81 17.02
N ILE A 755 -30.90 -15.45 15.84
CA ILE A 755 -30.30 -16.76 15.54
C ILE A 755 -28.77 -16.70 15.56
N ASN A 756 -28.16 -15.69 14.92
CA ASN A 756 -26.71 -15.58 14.88
C ASN A 756 -26.13 -15.25 16.27
N GLY A 757 -26.79 -14.40 17.07
CA GLY A 757 -26.38 -14.12 18.44
C GLY A 757 -26.43 -15.36 19.34
N TYR A 758 -27.48 -16.18 19.18
CA TYR A 758 -27.59 -17.46 19.85
C TYR A 758 -26.44 -18.41 19.46
N TYR A 759 -26.25 -18.70 18.16
CA TYR A 759 -25.23 -19.65 17.72
C TYR A 759 -23.79 -19.18 18.01
N ASP A 760 -23.50 -17.88 17.93
CA ASP A 760 -22.19 -17.34 18.28
C ASP A 760 -21.85 -17.53 19.77
N GLY A 761 -22.86 -17.50 20.66
CA GLY A 761 -22.69 -17.75 22.09
C GLY A 761 -22.72 -19.23 22.47
N ALA A 762 -23.66 -20.00 21.92
CA ALA A 762 -24.02 -21.34 22.41
C ALA A 762 -23.27 -22.49 21.73
N THR A 763 -22.77 -22.33 20.49
CA THR A 763 -22.22 -23.47 19.71
C THR A 763 -21.09 -24.22 20.43
N GLU A 764 -20.14 -23.53 21.08
CA GLU A 764 -19.05 -24.21 21.81
C GLU A 764 -19.53 -24.91 23.08
N LEU A 765 -20.54 -24.34 23.76
CA LEU A 765 -21.20 -24.98 24.90
C LEU A 765 -21.95 -26.24 24.47
N TYR A 766 -22.55 -26.25 23.29
CA TYR A 766 -23.19 -27.43 22.71
C TYR A 766 -22.21 -28.51 22.25
N GLU A 767 -21.07 -28.17 21.64
CA GLU A 767 -20.08 -29.18 21.24
C GLU A 767 -19.40 -29.85 22.44
N TYR A 768 -19.21 -29.12 23.55
CA TYR A 768 -18.77 -29.67 24.84
C TYR A 768 -19.92 -30.33 25.63
N GLY A 769 -21.15 -29.91 25.34
CA GLY A 769 -22.37 -30.29 26.02
C GLY A 769 -22.96 -31.60 25.54
N TRP A 770 -23.25 -31.66 24.24
CA TRP A 770 -24.22 -32.57 23.64
C TRP A 770 -23.50 -33.50 22.65
N ALA A 771 -23.19 -33.02 21.45
CA ALA A 771 -22.43 -33.69 20.41
C ALA A 771 -22.03 -32.70 19.30
N GLN A 772 -21.56 -33.20 18.15
CA GLN A 772 -21.48 -32.43 16.90
C GLN A 772 -22.79 -32.45 16.08
N SER A 773 -23.78 -33.23 16.52
CA SER A 773 -25.16 -33.21 16.01
C SER A 773 -26.03 -32.53 17.07
N PHE A 774 -26.63 -31.40 16.71
CA PHE A 774 -27.47 -30.59 17.60
C PHE A 774 -28.94 -30.90 17.34
N HIS A 775 -29.37 -32.08 17.75
CA HIS A 775 -30.78 -32.47 17.68
C HIS A 775 -31.12 -33.48 18.77
N PHE A 776 -32.42 -33.79 18.92
CA PHE A 776 -32.89 -34.81 19.84
C PHE A 776 -32.96 -36.19 19.18
N SER A 777 -33.07 -37.23 20.00
CA SER A 777 -33.31 -38.60 19.54
C SER A 777 -34.08 -39.36 20.60
N ARG A 778 -34.67 -40.48 20.18
CA ARG A 778 -35.29 -41.47 21.08
C ARG A 778 -34.24 -42.46 21.54
N PHE A 779 -34.47 -43.13 22.67
CA PHE A 779 -33.49 -44.04 23.27
C PHE A 779 -34.05 -45.44 23.52
N TYR A 780 -33.23 -46.45 23.22
CA TYR A 780 -33.44 -47.82 23.67
C TYR A 780 -32.59 -48.15 24.90
N LYS A 781 -33.00 -49.18 25.64
CA LYS A 781 -32.36 -49.56 26.90
C LYS A 781 -30.91 -49.99 26.70
N GLY A 782 -29.97 -49.28 27.35
CA GLY A 782 -28.54 -49.52 27.22
C GLY A 782 -27.90 -48.99 25.92
N GLU A 783 -28.63 -48.21 25.12
CA GLU A 783 -28.10 -47.54 23.93
C GLU A 783 -27.24 -46.32 24.32
N ALA A 784 -26.11 -46.11 23.65
CA ALA A 784 -25.26 -44.95 23.89
C ALA A 784 -25.77 -43.70 23.14
N PHE A 785 -25.65 -42.53 23.77
CA PHE A 785 -26.17 -41.26 23.24
C PHE A 785 -25.75 -40.93 21.79
N LEU A 786 -24.48 -41.14 21.42
CA LEU A 786 -24.05 -40.90 20.03
C LEU A 786 -24.60 -41.93 19.03
N GLN A 787 -24.96 -43.14 19.48
CA GLN A 787 -25.57 -44.17 18.63
C GLN A 787 -27.05 -43.89 18.38
N SER A 788 -27.77 -43.36 19.37
CA SER A 788 -29.18 -42.98 19.19
C SER A 788 -29.35 -41.80 18.22
N LEU A 789 -28.42 -40.82 18.25
CA LEU A 789 -28.36 -39.74 17.27
C LEU A 789 -28.14 -40.29 15.86
N ALA A 790 -27.08 -41.08 15.64
CA ALA A 790 -26.81 -41.71 14.34
C ALA A 790 -27.99 -42.55 13.84
N ARG A 791 -28.65 -43.32 14.71
CA ARG A 791 -29.87 -44.07 14.35
C ARG A 791 -31.03 -43.15 13.93
N HIS A 792 -31.19 -41.99 14.55
CA HIS A 792 -32.23 -41.02 14.22
C HIS A 792 -31.98 -40.33 12.87
N GLU A 793 -30.71 -39.99 12.59
CA GLU A 793 -30.23 -39.48 11.30
C GLU A 793 -30.43 -40.52 10.17
N HIS A 794 -30.03 -41.78 10.41
CA HIS A 794 -30.24 -42.90 9.47
C HIS A 794 -31.73 -43.19 9.22
N TYR A 795 -32.59 -43.05 10.24
CA TYR A 795 -34.03 -43.26 10.09
C TYR A 795 -34.65 -42.22 9.15
N LEU A 796 -34.24 -40.94 9.22
CA LEU A 796 -34.68 -39.91 8.29
C LEU A 796 -34.24 -40.23 6.85
N ALA A 797 -32.96 -40.55 6.66
CA ALA A 797 -32.41 -40.93 5.35
C ALA A 797 -33.13 -42.13 4.72
N SER A 798 -33.49 -43.12 5.54
CA SER A 798 -34.27 -44.31 5.14
C SER A 798 -35.72 -43.96 4.80
N MET A 799 -36.40 -43.16 5.63
CA MET A 799 -37.79 -42.72 5.40
C MET A 799 -37.93 -41.83 4.16
N MET A 800 -36.90 -41.05 3.83
CA MET A 800 -36.80 -40.29 2.58
C MET A 800 -36.40 -41.15 1.36
N ASN A 801 -36.01 -42.41 1.57
CA ASN A 801 -35.51 -43.34 0.53
C ASN A 801 -34.34 -42.74 -0.27
N LEU A 802 -33.36 -42.15 0.43
CA LEU A 802 -32.14 -41.63 -0.17
C LEU A 802 -31.31 -42.76 -0.81
N LYS A 803 -30.69 -42.48 -1.96
CA LYS A 803 -29.96 -43.46 -2.78
C LYS A 803 -28.56 -42.96 -3.13
N PRO A 804 -27.58 -43.87 -3.31
CA PRO A 804 -26.22 -43.51 -3.69
C PRO A 804 -26.14 -42.55 -4.88
N GLY A 805 -25.32 -41.52 -4.75
CA GLY A 805 -25.09 -40.50 -5.77
C GLY A 805 -26.14 -39.38 -5.88
N MET A 806 -27.28 -39.45 -5.18
CA MET A 806 -28.26 -38.34 -5.16
C MET A 806 -27.61 -37.05 -4.64
N ARG A 807 -28.01 -35.91 -5.21
CA ARG A 807 -27.61 -34.59 -4.73
C ARG A 807 -28.64 -34.07 -3.73
N VAL A 808 -28.23 -33.95 -2.47
CA VAL A 808 -29.09 -33.64 -1.33
C VAL A 808 -28.70 -32.29 -0.73
N LEU A 809 -29.69 -31.51 -0.29
CA LEU A 809 -29.48 -30.27 0.48
C LEU A 809 -29.82 -30.51 1.96
N ASP A 810 -28.92 -30.09 2.84
CA ASP A 810 -29.14 -30.01 4.29
C ASP A 810 -29.39 -28.55 4.67
N VAL A 811 -30.62 -28.24 5.06
CA VAL A 811 -31.07 -26.88 5.39
C VAL A 811 -30.90 -26.63 6.89
N GLY A 812 -29.86 -25.87 7.24
CA GLY A 812 -29.52 -25.56 8.63
C GLY A 812 -28.53 -26.56 9.24
N CYS A 813 -27.48 -26.92 8.50
CA CYS A 813 -26.62 -28.06 8.80
C CYS A 813 -25.77 -27.97 10.09
N GLY A 814 -25.86 -26.89 10.88
CA GLY A 814 -25.05 -26.66 12.07
C GLY A 814 -23.54 -26.78 11.80
N VAL A 815 -22.82 -27.52 12.67
CA VAL A 815 -21.41 -27.94 12.45
C VAL A 815 -21.27 -29.23 11.63
N GLY A 816 -22.32 -29.62 10.89
CA GLY A 816 -22.34 -30.69 9.89
C GLY A 816 -22.33 -32.11 10.44
N GLY A 817 -22.71 -32.34 11.70
CA GLY A 817 -22.79 -33.69 12.29
C GLY A 817 -23.69 -34.64 11.50
N PRO A 818 -25.00 -34.34 11.36
CA PRO A 818 -25.94 -35.19 10.64
C PRO A 818 -25.56 -35.37 9.16
N ALA A 819 -25.07 -34.30 8.53
CA ALA A 819 -24.58 -34.35 7.16
C ALA A 819 -23.47 -35.41 6.97
N ARG A 820 -22.54 -35.55 7.93
CA ARG A 820 -21.47 -36.55 7.87
C ARG A 820 -21.98 -37.97 8.02
N GLU A 821 -22.93 -38.23 8.93
CA GLU A 821 -23.46 -39.58 9.12
C GLU A 821 -24.41 -39.99 7.98
N ILE A 822 -25.33 -39.10 7.54
CA ILE A 822 -26.24 -39.36 6.42
C ILE A 822 -25.47 -39.59 5.11
N ALA A 823 -24.41 -38.82 4.83
CA ALA A 823 -23.56 -39.05 3.66
C ALA A 823 -22.91 -40.43 3.69
N ARG A 824 -22.35 -40.87 4.82
CA ARG A 824 -21.77 -42.21 4.96
C ARG A 824 -22.80 -43.33 4.86
N PHE A 825 -24.00 -43.11 5.40
CA PHE A 825 -25.05 -44.13 5.46
C PHE A 825 -25.73 -44.36 4.12
N ALA A 826 -26.03 -43.30 3.36
CA ALA A 826 -26.77 -43.36 2.10
C ALA A 826 -25.91 -43.17 0.84
N ASP A 827 -24.60 -42.90 0.99
CA ASP A 827 -23.63 -42.63 -0.08
C ASP A 827 -24.06 -41.47 -1.01
N VAL A 828 -24.58 -40.41 -0.40
CA VAL A 828 -25.15 -39.23 -1.07
C VAL A 828 -24.21 -38.02 -1.07
N ASN A 829 -24.33 -37.17 -2.09
CA ASN A 829 -23.59 -35.92 -2.18
C ASN A 829 -24.39 -34.79 -1.51
N ILE A 830 -23.95 -34.34 -0.34
CA ILE A 830 -24.68 -33.37 0.49
C ILE A 830 -24.08 -31.97 0.38
N THR A 831 -24.95 -30.99 0.09
CA THR A 831 -24.66 -29.56 0.26
C THR A 831 -25.27 -29.09 1.58
N GLY A 832 -24.43 -28.78 2.57
CA GLY A 832 -24.86 -28.18 3.83
C GLY A 832 -24.99 -26.67 3.73
N LEU A 833 -26.16 -26.15 4.08
CA LEU A 833 -26.45 -24.72 4.13
C LEU A 833 -26.52 -24.24 5.58
N ASN A 834 -25.85 -23.13 5.87
CA ASN A 834 -25.96 -22.42 7.14
C ASN A 834 -25.76 -20.90 6.91
N ASN A 835 -26.32 -20.05 7.75
CA ASN A 835 -26.12 -18.59 7.68
C ASN A 835 -24.89 -18.12 8.50
N ASN A 836 -24.44 -18.92 9.46
CA ASN A 836 -23.40 -18.60 10.42
C ASN A 836 -21.99 -19.06 9.94
N ASP A 837 -21.04 -18.12 9.83
CA ASP A 837 -19.68 -18.40 9.34
C ASP A 837 -18.86 -19.29 10.29
N PHE A 838 -19.01 -19.10 11.61
CA PHE A 838 -18.31 -19.87 12.63
C PHE A 838 -18.66 -21.36 12.52
N GLN A 839 -19.97 -21.68 12.42
CA GLN A 839 -20.42 -23.05 12.27
C GLN A 839 -19.96 -23.68 10.95
N ILE A 840 -19.97 -22.94 9.82
CA ILE A 840 -19.46 -23.43 8.52
C ILE A 840 -17.95 -23.72 8.56
N GLY A 841 -17.15 -22.85 9.19
CA GLY A 841 -15.72 -23.05 9.35
C GLY A 841 -15.41 -24.36 10.08
N ARG A 842 -16.17 -24.66 11.13
CA ARG A 842 -16.08 -25.93 11.89
C ARG A 842 -16.58 -27.13 11.08
N ALA A 843 -17.71 -27.00 10.38
CA ALA A 843 -18.28 -28.07 9.56
C ALA A 843 -17.30 -28.55 8.47
N ARG A 844 -16.64 -27.62 7.77
CA ARG A 844 -15.57 -27.93 6.79
C ARG A 844 -14.42 -28.67 7.46
N LYS A 845 -13.89 -28.16 8.57
CA LYS A 845 -12.76 -28.73 9.33
C LYS A 845 -13.05 -30.15 9.87
N TYR A 846 -14.28 -30.43 10.31
CA TYR A 846 -14.66 -31.76 10.76
C TYR A 846 -14.88 -32.75 9.60
N THR A 847 -15.38 -32.26 8.47
CA THR A 847 -15.60 -33.08 7.26
C THR A 847 -14.29 -33.46 6.58
N GLU A 848 -13.32 -32.54 6.55
CA GLU A 848 -11.94 -32.82 6.12
C GLU A 848 -11.29 -33.88 7.01
N LYS A 849 -11.39 -33.73 8.35
CA LYS A 849 -10.91 -34.76 9.30
C LYS A 849 -11.61 -36.11 9.15
N ALA A 850 -12.86 -36.12 8.68
CA ALA A 850 -13.63 -37.32 8.41
C ALA A 850 -13.29 -37.98 7.06
N GLY A 851 -12.50 -37.32 6.19
CA GLY A 851 -12.18 -37.81 4.85
C GLY A 851 -13.35 -37.74 3.86
N LEU A 852 -14.33 -36.86 4.08
CA LEU A 852 -15.57 -36.79 3.29
C LEU A 852 -15.67 -35.54 2.39
N SER A 853 -14.61 -34.76 2.23
CA SER A 853 -14.61 -33.49 1.49
C SER A 853 -15.09 -33.60 0.03
N ASP A 854 -14.98 -34.78 -0.58
CA ASP A 854 -15.43 -35.04 -1.96
C ASP A 854 -16.96 -35.23 -2.06
N GLN A 855 -17.61 -35.65 -0.98
CA GLN A 855 -19.06 -35.91 -0.90
C GLN A 855 -19.84 -34.79 -0.19
N LEU A 856 -19.17 -33.97 0.62
CA LEU A 856 -19.80 -32.98 1.50
C LEU A 856 -19.23 -31.58 1.30
N GLN A 857 -20.10 -30.63 0.96
CA GLN A 857 -19.74 -29.22 0.77
C GLN A 857 -20.61 -28.32 1.64
N PHE A 858 -20.01 -27.30 2.26
CA PHE A 858 -20.72 -26.36 3.13
C PHE A 858 -20.71 -24.95 2.55
N VAL A 859 -21.89 -24.37 2.39
CA VAL A 859 -22.12 -23.09 1.71
C VAL A 859 -22.83 -22.13 2.67
N LYS A 860 -22.40 -20.87 2.68
CA LYS A 860 -23.08 -19.82 3.44
C LYS A 860 -24.31 -19.37 2.68
N GLY A 861 -25.45 -19.28 3.35
CA GLY A 861 -26.65 -18.70 2.74
C GLY A 861 -27.85 -18.65 3.68
N ASP A 862 -28.97 -18.23 3.11
CA ASP A 862 -30.23 -17.98 3.80
C ASP A 862 -31.29 -18.97 3.27
N PHE A 863 -31.91 -19.74 4.15
CA PHE A 863 -32.94 -20.70 3.77
C PHE A 863 -34.22 -20.03 3.22
N MET A 864 -34.37 -18.71 3.39
CA MET A 864 -35.41 -17.91 2.74
C MET A 864 -35.04 -17.48 1.31
N LYS A 865 -33.88 -17.91 0.77
CA LYS A 865 -33.33 -17.53 -0.54
C LYS A 865 -32.68 -18.71 -1.30
N LEU A 866 -33.14 -19.94 -1.08
CA LEU A 866 -32.55 -21.15 -1.68
C LEU A 866 -32.54 -21.09 -3.22
N SER A 867 -33.64 -20.62 -3.82
CA SER A 867 -33.79 -20.54 -5.28
C SER A 867 -32.87 -19.50 -5.92
N GLU A 868 -32.63 -18.36 -5.27
CA GLU A 868 -31.65 -17.35 -5.70
C GLU A 868 -30.22 -17.91 -5.70
N GLN A 869 -29.90 -18.77 -4.73
CA GLN A 869 -28.54 -19.26 -4.50
C GLN A 869 -28.18 -20.50 -5.33
N PHE A 870 -29.10 -21.46 -5.44
CA PHE A 870 -28.83 -22.75 -6.07
C PHE A 870 -29.56 -22.94 -7.41
N GLY A 871 -30.48 -22.05 -7.77
CA GLY A 871 -31.41 -22.24 -8.90
C GLY A 871 -32.53 -23.24 -8.59
N GLU A 872 -33.60 -23.17 -9.36
CA GLU A 872 -34.74 -24.09 -9.22
C GLU A 872 -34.40 -25.49 -9.73
N ASN A 873 -35.04 -26.52 -9.15
CA ASN A 873 -34.90 -27.93 -9.54
C ASN A 873 -33.45 -28.47 -9.49
N SER A 874 -32.65 -27.95 -8.56
CA SER A 874 -31.22 -28.26 -8.39
C SER A 874 -30.92 -29.53 -7.58
N PHE A 875 -31.83 -29.99 -6.72
CA PHE A 875 -31.62 -31.10 -5.78
C PHE A 875 -32.63 -32.24 -5.95
N ASP A 876 -32.18 -33.47 -5.73
CA ASP A 876 -33.02 -34.68 -5.80
C ASP A 876 -33.82 -34.88 -4.51
N ALA A 877 -33.24 -34.49 -3.38
CA ALA A 877 -33.90 -34.45 -2.08
C ALA A 877 -33.39 -33.28 -1.23
N VAL A 878 -34.18 -32.86 -0.25
CA VAL A 878 -33.82 -31.83 0.74
C VAL A 878 -34.22 -32.36 2.12
N TYR A 879 -33.41 -32.12 3.14
CA TYR A 879 -33.83 -32.33 4.51
C TYR A 879 -33.52 -31.13 5.41
N ALA A 880 -34.25 -31.06 6.52
CA ALA A 880 -33.98 -30.16 7.65
C ALA A 880 -34.14 -30.95 8.95
N ILE A 881 -33.19 -30.79 9.88
CA ILE A 881 -33.28 -31.39 11.22
C ILE A 881 -33.31 -30.23 12.20
N GLU A 882 -34.48 -29.99 12.79
CA GLU A 882 -34.71 -29.04 13.89
C GLU A 882 -34.35 -27.57 13.56
N ALA A 883 -34.14 -27.25 12.28
CA ALA A 883 -33.65 -25.94 11.82
C ALA A 883 -34.71 -25.00 11.25
N THR A 884 -35.79 -25.53 10.67
CA THR A 884 -36.83 -24.73 9.99
C THR A 884 -37.73 -23.96 10.97
N VAL A 885 -37.76 -24.35 12.24
CA VAL A 885 -38.42 -23.62 13.33
C VAL A 885 -37.93 -22.16 13.45
N HIS A 886 -36.64 -21.92 13.15
CA HIS A 886 -36.04 -20.58 13.16
C HIS A 886 -36.49 -19.68 12.00
N ALA A 887 -37.28 -20.18 11.04
CA ALA A 887 -37.79 -19.36 9.94
C ALA A 887 -38.88 -18.38 10.39
N PRO A 888 -38.98 -17.18 9.78
CA PRO A 888 -40.08 -16.24 10.04
C PRO A 888 -41.46 -16.81 9.74
N THR A 889 -41.57 -17.66 8.72
CA THR A 889 -42.77 -18.41 8.35
C THR A 889 -42.38 -19.76 7.76
N TRP A 890 -43.18 -20.80 8.04
CA TRP A 890 -42.98 -22.12 7.45
C TRP A 890 -43.32 -22.14 5.96
N GLU A 891 -44.38 -21.46 5.52
CA GLU A 891 -44.72 -21.33 4.10
C GLU A 891 -43.59 -20.72 3.26
N GLY A 892 -42.85 -19.75 3.81
CA GLY A 892 -41.72 -19.14 3.12
C GLY A 892 -40.56 -20.11 2.92
N VAL A 893 -40.08 -20.75 3.98
CA VAL A 893 -38.94 -21.68 3.90
C VAL A 893 -39.30 -22.96 3.14
N TYR A 894 -40.48 -23.55 3.40
CA TYR A 894 -40.94 -24.71 2.65
C TYR A 894 -41.19 -24.35 1.16
N GLY A 895 -41.64 -23.13 0.87
CA GLY A 895 -41.77 -22.60 -0.50
C GLY A 895 -40.44 -22.56 -1.25
N GLU A 896 -39.38 -22.05 -0.63
CA GLU A 896 -38.03 -22.06 -1.20
C GLU A 896 -37.48 -23.49 -1.38
N ILE A 897 -37.72 -24.38 -0.41
CA ILE A 897 -37.35 -25.81 -0.51
C ILE A 897 -38.05 -26.46 -1.71
N LYS A 898 -39.33 -26.18 -1.92
CA LYS A 898 -40.09 -26.67 -3.08
C LYS A 898 -39.55 -26.14 -4.41
N LYS A 899 -39.02 -24.91 -4.47
CA LYS A 899 -38.40 -24.39 -5.70
C LYS A 899 -37.12 -25.14 -6.06
N VAL A 900 -36.24 -25.39 -5.10
CA VAL A 900 -34.93 -26.04 -5.37
C VAL A 900 -35.01 -27.56 -5.51
N LEU A 901 -36.05 -28.22 -5.02
CA LEU A 901 -36.35 -29.62 -5.32
C LEU A 901 -36.70 -29.83 -6.80
N LYS A 902 -36.21 -30.92 -7.41
CA LYS A 902 -36.71 -31.41 -8.70
C LYS A 902 -38.16 -31.89 -8.59
N PRO A 903 -38.96 -31.89 -9.68
CA PRO A 903 -40.27 -32.52 -9.69
C PRO A 903 -40.17 -34.00 -9.27
N GLY A 904 -41.12 -34.47 -8.45
CA GLY A 904 -41.05 -35.78 -7.80
C GLY A 904 -40.05 -35.91 -6.64
N GLY A 905 -39.24 -34.87 -6.36
CA GLY A 905 -38.24 -34.85 -5.30
C GLY A 905 -38.82 -34.85 -3.88
N ILE A 906 -38.03 -35.33 -2.92
CA ILE A 906 -38.48 -35.58 -1.53
C ILE A 906 -37.94 -34.51 -0.56
N PHE A 907 -38.83 -33.99 0.28
CA PHE A 907 -38.51 -33.18 1.46
C PHE A 907 -38.74 -34.01 2.74
N GLY A 908 -37.75 -34.10 3.62
CA GLY A 908 -37.90 -34.70 4.95
C GLY A 908 -37.55 -33.70 6.05
N VAL A 909 -38.35 -33.62 7.10
CA VAL A 909 -38.10 -32.71 8.23
C VAL A 909 -38.38 -33.39 9.56
N TYR A 910 -37.49 -33.15 10.53
CA TYR A 910 -37.83 -33.22 11.96
C TYR A 910 -38.03 -31.79 12.44
N GLU A 911 -39.26 -31.46 12.87
CA GLU A 911 -39.64 -30.10 13.24
C GLU A 911 -39.91 -30.00 14.75
N TRP A 912 -39.51 -28.87 15.35
CA TRP A 912 -39.90 -28.52 16.71
C TRP A 912 -41.30 -27.92 16.70
N CYS A 913 -42.22 -28.52 17.45
CA CYS A 913 -43.62 -28.13 17.45
C CYS A 913 -44.24 -28.19 18.84
N MET A 914 -45.15 -27.26 19.12
CA MET A 914 -46.13 -27.41 20.19
C MET A 914 -47.19 -28.44 19.75
N THR A 915 -47.54 -29.35 20.65
CA THR A 915 -48.49 -30.44 20.38
C THR A 915 -49.93 -29.96 20.44
N ASP A 916 -50.88 -30.84 20.12
CA ASP A 916 -52.31 -30.58 20.27
C ASP A 916 -52.80 -30.47 21.72
N ALA A 917 -51.96 -30.80 22.71
CA ALA A 917 -52.23 -30.60 24.14
C ALA A 917 -51.84 -29.19 24.64
N TRP A 918 -51.05 -28.45 23.86
CA TRP A 918 -50.67 -27.08 24.20
C TRP A 918 -51.83 -26.10 24.00
N ASP A 919 -51.91 -25.10 24.89
CA ASP A 919 -52.99 -24.12 24.92
C ASP A 919 -52.40 -22.72 25.19
N PRO A 920 -52.47 -21.78 24.23
CA PRO A 920 -51.95 -20.43 24.40
C PRO A 920 -52.75 -19.59 25.42
N SER A 921 -53.89 -20.06 25.92
CA SER A 921 -54.64 -19.39 26.99
C SER A 921 -54.10 -19.70 28.39
N ASN A 922 -53.43 -20.85 28.58
CA ASN A 922 -52.86 -21.25 29.86
C ASN A 922 -51.49 -20.58 30.11
N PRO A 923 -51.30 -19.82 31.22
CA PRO A 923 -50.02 -19.20 31.57
C PRO A 923 -48.86 -20.19 31.71
N GLU A 924 -49.07 -21.40 32.23
CA GLU A 924 -48.00 -22.41 32.39
C GLU A 924 -47.54 -22.95 31.02
N HIS A 925 -48.49 -23.19 30.11
CA HIS A 925 -48.19 -23.63 28.74
C HIS A 925 -47.45 -22.54 27.96
N LYS A 926 -47.77 -21.26 28.20
CA LYS A 926 -47.03 -20.10 27.67
C LYS A 926 -45.61 -20.01 28.23
N ASP A 927 -45.44 -20.18 29.53
CA ASP A 927 -44.13 -20.17 30.18
C ASP A 927 -43.20 -21.27 29.62
N ILE A 928 -43.72 -22.48 29.41
CA ILE A 928 -42.96 -23.58 28.80
C ILE A 928 -42.55 -23.24 27.36
N ALA A 929 -43.47 -22.72 26.54
CA ALA A 929 -43.17 -22.31 25.17
C ALA A 929 -42.11 -21.18 25.13
N HIS A 930 -42.29 -20.15 25.96
CA HIS A 930 -41.37 -19.01 26.04
C HIS A 930 -39.98 -19.43 26.56
N GLY A 931 -39.90 -20.37 27.53
CA GLY A 931 -38.63 -20.91 28.01
C GLY A 931 -37.84 -21.67 26.93
N ILE A 932 -38.53 -22.32 25.99
CA ILE A 932 -37.92 -22.93 24.79
C ILE A 932 -37.52 -21.83 23.79
N GLU A 933 -38.38 -20.84 23.52
CA GLU A 933 -38.06 -19.70 22.63
C GLU A 933 -36.78 -18.95 23.05
N VAL A 934 -36.71 -18.53 24.32
CA VAL A 934 -35.55 -17.84 24.94
C VAL A 934 -34.33 -18.76 25.04
N GLY A 935 -34.56 -20.04 25.31
CA GLY A 935 -33.54 -21.03 25.53
C GLY A 935 -32.79 -21.42 24.26
N ASP A 936 -33.48 -21.42 23.13
CA ASP A 936 -33.00 -21.98 21.87
C ASP A 936 -32.93 -20.97 20.71
N GLY A 937 -33.22 -19.69 20.94
CA GLY A 937 -33.11 -18.65 19.92
C GLY A 937 -34.17 -18.79 18.82
N ILE A 938 -35.37 -19.26 19.19
CA ILE A 938 -36.47 -19.52 18.27
C ILE A 938 -37.41 -18.32 18.27
N PRO A 939 -37.67 -17.63 17.13
CA PRO A 939 -38.47 -16.40 17.12
C PRO A 939 -39.90 -16.56 17.67
N GLU A 940 -40.53 -17.70 17.35
CA GLU A 940 -41.88 -18.09 17.79
C GLU A 940 -42.04 -19.61 17.70
N MET A 941 -42.51 -20.26 18.77
CA MET A 941 -42.90 -21.67 18.73
C MET A 941 -44.30 -21.86 18.14
N ARG A 942 -44.43 -22.82 17.21
CA ARG A 942 -45.65 -23.04 16.40
C ARG A 942 -46.16 -24.47 16.55
N THR A 943 -47.42 -24.72 16.19
CA THR A 943 -48.09 -26.01 16.41
C THR A 943 -47.90 -27.00 15.27
N ILE A 944 -48.02 -28.31 15.57
CA ILE A 944 -48.07 -29.40 14.57
C ILE A 944 -49.11 -29.11 13.47
N LYS A 945 -50.27 -28.56 13.84
CA LYS A 945 -51.34 -28.17 12.91
C LYS A 945 -50.88 -27.12 11.90
N GLN A 946 -50.12 -26.11 12.34
CA GLN A 946 -49.56 -25.07 11.47
C GLN A 946 -48.50 -25.65 10.53
N ALA A 947 -47.60 -26.54 10.99
CA ALA A 947 -46.58 -27.16 10.13
C ALA A 947 -47.21 -27.97 8.99
N ARG A 948 -48.18 -28.82 9.33
CA ARG A 948 -48.98 -29.59 8.37
C ARG A 948 -49.71 -28.70 7.37
N GLN A 949 -50.28 -27.58 7.82
CA GLN A 949 -51.01 -26.66 6.95
C GLN A 949 -50.06 -25.88 6.02
N ALA A 950 -48.89 -25.46 6.50
CA ALA A 950 -47.89 -24.76 5.69
C ALA A 950 -47.38 -25.62 4.52
N LEU A 951 -47.09 -26.91 4.75
CA LEU A 951 -46.72 -27.86 3.70
C LEU A 951 -47.83 -27.97 2.63
N LYS A 952 -49.10 -28.08 3.05
CA LYS A 952 -50.25 -28.15 2.15
C LYS A 952 -50.48 -26.84 1.38
N ASN A 953 -50.31 -25.68 2.03
CA ASN A 953 -50.43 -24.35 1.43
C ASN A 953 -49.38 -24.13 0.33
N VAL A 954 -48.14 -24.56 0.57
CA VAL A 954 -47.04 -24.57 -0.41
C VAL A 954 -47.29 -25.60 -1.54
N GLY A 955 -48.20 -26.55 -1.32
CA GLY A 955 -48.57 -27.59 -2.27
C GLY A 955 -47.57 -28.74 -2.32
N PHE A 956 -47.03 -29.15 -1.18
CA PHE A 956 -46.40 -30.45 -1.01
C PHE A 956 -47.47 -31.55 -0.83
N GLU A 957 -47.17 -32.75 -1.30
CA GLU A 957 -47.92 -33.95 -0.98
C GLU A 957 -47.27 -34.63 0.23
N ILE A 958 -47.95 -34.67 1.38
CA ILE A 958 -47.44 -35.33 2.59
C ILE A 958 -47.56 -36.85 2.39
N LEU A 959 -46.44 -37.56 2.44
CA LEU A 959 -46.36 -39.02 2.29
C LEU A 959 -46.39 -39.74 3.66
N HIS A 960 -45.76 -39.14 4.67
CA HIS A 960 -45.71 -39.64 6.04
C HIS A 960 -45.69 -38.45 7.01
N GLU A 961 -46.45 -38.52 8.10
CA GLU A 961 -46.36 -37.58 9.22
C GLU A 961 -46.51 -38.35 10.54
N GLU A 962 -45.67 -38.05 11.53
CA GLU A 962 -45.64 -38.76 12.81
C GLU A 962 -44.94 -37.94 13.90
N ASP A 963 -45.53 -37.85 15.09
CA ASP A 963 -44.80 -37.40 16.28
C ASP A 963 -44.02 -38.58 16.86
N LEU A 964 -42.68 -38.57 16.70
CA LEU A 964 -41.84 -39.63 17.21
C LEU A 964 -41.68 -39.57 18.75
N ALA A 965 -41.91 -38.41 19.38
CA ALA A 965 -41.78 -38.23 20.82
C ALA A 965 -42.95 -38.86 21.61
N ASP A 966 -44.12 -39.04 20.98
CA ASP A 966 -45.30 -39.65 21.62
C ASP A 966 -45.31 -41.19 21.60
N ARG A 967 -44.37 -41.83 20.87
CA ARG A 967 -44.26 -43.30 20.88
C ARG A 967 -43.92 -43.81 22.30
N PRO A 968 -44.49 -44.95 22.74
CA PRO A 968 -44.35 -45.45 24.11
C PRO A 968 -43.00 -46.14 24.35
N ASP A 969 -41.92 -45.37 24.33
CA ASP A 969 -40.57 -45.85 24.66
C ASP A 969 -40.37 -46.00 26.18
N PRO A 970 -39.56 -46.98 26.63
CA PRO A 970 -39.27 -47.18 28.05
C PRO A 970 -38.33 -46.11 28.64
N ILE A 971 -37.70 -45.29 27.79
CA ILE A 971 -36.78 -44.21 28.17
C ILE A 971 -37.25 -42.94 27.46
N PRO A 972 -37.57 -41.85 28.18
CA PRO A 972 -38.00 -40.62 27.56
C PRO A 972 -36.84 -39.93 26.82
N TRP A 973 -37.14 -39.27 25.70
CA TRP A 973 -36.17 -38.51 24.90
C TRP A 973 -35.46 -37.41 25.70
N TYR A 974 -36.11 -36.88 26.75
CA TYR A 974 -35.56 -35.84 27.62
C TYR A 974 -34.71 -36.35 28.79
N TYR A 975 -34.49 -37.67 28.94
CA TYR A 975 -33.70 -38.21 30.07
C TYR A 975 -32.28 -37.60 30.23
N PRO A 976 -31.53 -37.21 29.16
CA PRO A 976 -30.21 -36.63 29.34
C PRO A 976 -30.26 -35.22 29.95
N LEU A 977 -31.38 -34.51 29.79
CA LEU A 977 -31.63 -33.16 30.32
C LEU A 977 -32.18 -33.16 31.75
N GLU A 978 -32.91 -34.23 32.13
CA GLU A 978 -33.62 -34.34 33.41
C GLU A 978 -32.69 -34.30 34.65
N GLY A 979 -31.42 -34.64 34.48
CA GLY A 979 -30.41 -34.55 35.55
C GLY A 979 -30.47 -35.65 36.62
N ASP A 980 -31.36 -36.64 36.46
CA ASP A 980 -31.46 -37.80 37.34
C ASP A 980 -30.41 -38.87 36.99
N ILE A 981 -29.29 -38.83 37.71
CA ILE A 981 -28.15 -39.74 37.54
C ILE A 981 -28.52 -41.24 37.67
N TRP A 982 -29.64 -41.59 38.28
CA TRP A 982 -30.09 -42.99 38.39
C TRP A 982 -30.71 -43.52 37.09
N LYS A 983 -31.06 -42.64 36.14
CA LYS A 983 -31.58 -42.99 34.81
C LYS A 983 -30.50 -43.10 33.72
N ALA A 984 -29.23 -42.85 34.05
CA ALA A 984 -28.09 -43.00 33.15
C ALA A 984 -28.03 -44.42 32.55
N GLN A 985 -27.88 -44.54 31.23
CA GLN A 985 -27.87 -45.83 30.52
C GLN A 985 -26.46 -46.41 30.36
N THR A 986 -25.45 -45.55 30.22
CA THR A 986 -24.05 -45.95 30.04
C THR A 986 -23.11 -45.33 31.08
N ALA A 987 -21.88 -45.85 31.18
CA ALA A 987 -20.85 -45.28 32.05
C ALA A 987 -20.52 -43.81 31.72
N TRP A 988 -20.67 -43.39 30.46
CA TRP A 988 -20.46 -42.00 30.03
C TRP A 988 -21.66 -41.10 30.35
N ASP A 989 -22.88 -41.64 30.30
CA ASP A 989 -24.11 -40.90 30.62
C ASP A 989 -24.06 -40.31 32.04
N TYR A 990 -23.44 -41.00 33.00
CA TYR A 990 -23.31 -40.49 34.37
C TYR A 990 -22.68 -39.10 34.43
N ILE A 991 -21.72 -38.79 33.55
CA ILE A 991 -21.08 -37.46 33.50
C ILE A 991 -22.02 -36.45 32.86
N THR A 992 -22.65 -36.80 31.74
CA THR A 992 -23.58 -35.93 31.01
C THR A 992 -24.80 -35.58 31.85
N VAL A 993 -25.44 -36.58 32.45
CA VAL A 993 -26.63 -36.44 33.31
C VAL A 993 -26.28 -35.75 34.62
N TRP A 994 -25.14 -36.07 35.26
CA TRP A 994 -24.70 -35.33 36.46
C TRP A 994 -24.51 -33.85 36.18
N ARG A 995 -23.96 -33.46 35.02
CA ARG A 995 -23.78 -32.05 34.65
C ARG A 995 -25.13 -31.32 34.53
N MET A 996 -26.21 -32.02 34.14
CA MET A 996 -27.56 -31.46 34.09
C MET A 996 -28.31 -31.51 35.44
N SER A 997 -27.81 -32.24 36.43
CA SER A 997 -28.30 -32.18 37.81
C SER A 997 -28.12 -30.78 38.42
N TRP A 998 -28.87 -30.45 39.47
CA TRP A 998 -28.72 -29.21 40.23
C TRP A 998 -27.25 -28.93 40.63
N SER A 999 -26.54 -29.96 41.11
CA SER A 999 -25.14 -29.83 41.52
C SER A 999 -24.19 -29.58 40.34
N GLY A 1000 -24.41 -30.23 39.19
CA GLY A 1000 -23.61 -30.07 37.99
C GLY A 1000 -23.82 -28.71 37.32
N LYS A 1001 -25.07 -28.22 37.27
CA LYS A 1001 -25.44 -26.88 36.80
C LYS A 1001 -24.71 -25.80 37.60
N VAL A 1002 -24.74 -25.87 38.94
CA VAL A 1002 -24.04 -24.94 39.84
C VAL A 1002 -22.52 -24.96 39.63
N VAL A 1003 -21.89 -26.13 39.57
CA VAL A 1003 -20.44 -26.26 39.36
C VAL A 1003 -20.03 -25.70 38.00
N THR A 1004 -20.78 -26.03 36.94
CA THR A 1004 -20.48 -25.60 35.57
C THR A 1004 -20.56 -24.08 35.44
N GLN A 1005 -21.65 -23.46 35.90
CA GLN A 1005 -21.83 -22.00 35.81
C GLN A 1005 -20.85 -21.22 36.70
N THR A 1006 -20.53 -21.71 37.90
CA THR A 1006 -19.52 -21.07 38.75
C THR A 1006 -18.15 -21.08 38.08
N THR A 1007 -17.82 -22.17 37.38
CA THR A 1007 -16.58 -22.30 36.60
C THR A 1007 -16.56 -21.36 35.40
N VAL A 1008 -17.63 -21.30 34.61
CA VAL A 1008 -17.76 -20.36 33.47
C VAL A 1008 -17.61 -18.91 33.93
N ARG A 1009 -18.29 -18.52 35.03
CA ARG A 1009 -18.19 -17.17 35.60
C ARG A 1009 -16.77 -16.79 36.02
N LEU A 1010 -16.03 -17.73 36.61
CA LEU A 1010 -14.62 -17.54 36.97
C LEU A 1010 -13.72 -17.39 35.72
N LEU A 1011 -13.92 -18.23 34.70
CA LEU A 1011 -13.17 -18.13 33.44
C LEU A 1011 -13.46 -16.81 32.71
N GLU A 1012 -14.70 -16.32 32.76
CA GLU A 1012 -15.10 -15.04 32.17
C GLU A 1012 -14.47 -13.86 32.92
N MET A 1013 -14.48 -13.89 34.27
CA MET A 1013 -13.77 -12.89 35.10
C MET A 1013 -12.26 -12.87 34.84
N LEU A 1014 -11.65 -14.02 34.55
CA LEU A 1014 -10.24 -14.15 34.20
C LEU A 1014 -9.92 -13.81 32.73
N GLY A 1015 -10.93 -13.49 31.91
CA GLY A 1015 -10.78 -13.18 30.49
C GLY A 1015 -10.37 -14.37 29.62
N LEU A 1016 -10.59 -15.60 30.10
CA LEU A 1016 -10.27 -16.85 29.40
C LEU A 1016 -11.40 -17.31 28.47
N VAL A 1017 -12.63 -16.85 28.69
CA VAL A 1017 -13.78 -17.01 27.78
C VAL A 1017 -14.43 -15.65 27.48
N PRO A 1018 -15.19 -15.49 26.37
CA PRO A 1018 -15.83 -14.23 26.02
C PRO A 1018 -16.82 -13.72 27.08
N LYS A 1019 -17.02 -12.39 27.13
CA LYS A 1019 -18.06 -11.80 27.97
C LYS A 1019 -19.46 -12.19 27.49
N GLY A 1020 -20.36 -12.47 28.42
CA GLY A 1020 -21.73 -12.97 28.15
C GLY A 1020 -21.83 -14.49 28.04
N THR A 1021 -20.73 -15.23 28.19
CA THR A 1021 -20.76 -16.72 28.17
C THR A 1021 -21.54 -17.26 29.37
N PHE A 1022 -21.47 -16.59 30.52
CA PHE A 1022 -22.29 -16.91 31.69
C PHE A 1022 -23.80 -16.75 31.41
N ASP A 1023 -24.20 -15.65 30.77
CA ASP A 1023 -25.62 -15.33 30.52
C ASP A 1023 -26.25 -16.32 29.53
N VAL A 1024 -25.53 -16.68 28.46
CA VAL A 1024 -25.92 -17.77 27.55
C VAL A 1024 -26.03 -19.10 28.30
N GLY A 1025 -25.14 -19.35 29.27
CA GLY A 1025 -25.19 -20.54 30.13
C GLY A 1025 -26.39 -20.58 31.10
N GLU A 1026 -27.02 -19.44 31.43
CA GLU A 1026 -28.30 -19.38 32.16
C GLU A 1026 -29.50 -19.55 31.22
N ALA A 1027 -29.46 -19.00 30.01
CA ALA A 1027 -30.49 -19.21 29.00
C ALA A 1027 -30.63 -20.70 28.64
N LEU A 1028 -29.51 -21.40 28.38
CA LEU A 1028 -29.50 -22.84 28.09
C LEU A 1028 -30.00 -23.72 29.26
N LYS A 1029 -29.85 -23.25 30.52
CA LYS A 1029 -30.41 -23.94 31.69
C LYS A 1029 -31.94 -23.82 31.71
N THR A 1030 -32.45 -22.64 31.40
CA THR A 1030 -33.90 -22.38 31.26
C THR A 1030 -34.49 -23.19 30.11
N ALA A 1031 -33.77 -23.28 28.98
CA ALA A 1031 -34.10 -24.15 27.84
C ALA A 1031 -34.30 -25.61 28.30
N ALA A 1032 -33.28 -26.19 28.93
CA ALA A 1032 -33.30 -27.59 29.36
C ALA A 1032 -34.45 -27.88 30.34
N ASP A 1033 -34.72 -26.97 31.29
CA ASP A 1033 -35.81 -27.12 32.26
C ASP A 1033 -37.19 -26.95 31.60
N ALA A 1034 -37.32 -26.11 30.57
CA ALA A 1034 -38.55 -25.96 29.78
C ALA A 1034 -38.80 -27.17 28.85
N LEU A 1035 -37.76 -27.68 28.17
CA LEU A 1035 -37.82 -28.87 27.31
C LEU A 1035 -38.22 -30.12 28.11
N VAL A 1036 -37.67 -30.32 29.31
CA VAL A 1036 -38.05 -31.43 30.21
C VAL A 1036 -39.51 -31.29 30.65
N ARG A 1037 -39.96 -30.11 31.08
CA ARG A 1037 -41.38 -29.86 31.43
C ARG A 1037 -42.31 -30.11 30.24
N GLY A 1038 -41.98 -29.57 29.08
CA GLY A 1038 -42.75 -29.72 27.84
C GLY A 1038 -42.86 -31.17 27.39
N GLY A 1039 -41.80 -31.95 27.53
CA GLY A 1039 -41.81 -33.40 27.27
C GLY A 1039 -42.62 -34.19 28.30
N GLN A 1040 -42.46 -33.91 29.60
CA GLN A 1040 -43.20 -34.57 30.69
C GLN A 1040 -44.71 -34.30 30.61
N GLN A 1041 -45.11 -33.07 30.27
CA GLN A 1041 -46.51 -32.68 30.11
C GLN A 1041 -47.07 -32.95 28.68
N LYS A 1042 -46.26 -33.50 27.77
CA LYS A 1042 -46.58 -33.74 26.35
C LYS A 1042 -47.06 -32.50 25.59
N LEU A 1043 -46.59 -31.30 25.96
CA LEU A 1043 -46.94 -30.03 25.31
C LEU A 1043 -46.04 -29.69 24.12
N PHE A 1044 -44.85 -30.29 24.07
CA PHE A 1044 -43.82 -30.03 23.06
C PHE A 1044 -43.27 -31.34 22.49
N THR A 1045 -42.99 -31.35 21.18
CA THR A 1045 -42.21 -32.39 20.51
C THR A 1045 -41.03 -31.78 19.75
N PRO A 1046 -39.80 -32.29 19.94
CA PRO A 1046 -38.65 -31.92 19.11
C PRO A 1046 -38.57 -32.76 17.81
N MET A 1047 -39.35 -33.84 17.70
CA MET A 1047 -39.19 -34.85 16.65
C MET A 1047 -40.51 -35.10 15.89
N TYR A 1048 -41.19 -34.03 15.47
CA TYR A 1048 -42.30 -34.16 14.52
C TYR A 1048 -41.72 -34.47 13.13
N LEU A 1049 -41.78 -35.74 12.74
CA LEU A 1049 -41.30 -36.23 11.44
C LEU A 1049 -42.36 -35.99 10.38
N VAL A 1050 -41.99 -35.30 9.30
CA VAL A 1050 -42.79 -35.25 8.07
C VAL A 1050 -41.93 -35.57 6.86
N VAL A 1051 -42.40 -36.47 6.01
CA VAL A 1051 -41.83 -36.74 4.68
C VAL A 1051 -42.87 -36.34 3.63
N SER A 1052 -42.45 -35.49 2.70
CA SER A 1052 -43.30 -34.88 1.68
C SER A 1052 -42.66 -34.98 0.29
N ARG A 1053 -43.50 -34.99 -0.75
CA ARG A 1053 -43.08 -35.01 -2.15
C ARG A 1053 -43.49 -33.73 -2.86
N LYS A 1054 -42.58 -33.18 -3.68
CA LYS A 1054 -42.93 -32.16 -4.68
C LYS A 1054 -43.68 -32.86 -5.82
N PRO A 1055 -44.90 -32.41 -6.20
CA PRO A 1055 -45.61 -32.94 -7.36
C PRO A 1055 -44.75 -32.94 -8.65
N GLU A 1056 -45.08 -33.84 -9.57
CA GLU A 1056 -44.43 -33.96 -10.89
C GLU A 1056 -44.72 -32.76 -11.82
#